data_AF-A0A7C3EIH6-F1
#
_entry.id   AF-A0A7C3EIH6-F1
#
_cell.length_a   1.000
_cell.length_b   1.000
_cell.length_c   1.000
_cell.angle_alpha   90.00
_cell.angle_beta   90.00
_cell.angle_gamma   90.00
#
_symmetry.space_group_name_H-M   'P 1'
#
loop_
_entity.id
_entity.type
_entity.pdbx_description
1 polymer ?
#
loop_
_entity_poly.entity_id
_entity_poly.type
_entity_poly.pdbx_seq_one_letter_code
_entity_poly.pdbx_strand_id
1 'polypeptide(L)'
;MTSRKNIPFMFFVALLMFFLAAPSCNIRHEPIGVLYVLHGGMDTNKSMYMWDASVQMFTYDQNHPVYKFVIKNPAMWPAVLNPETTEFAVRFLRKYEFTYDRIGGTDPFQEISEKQLAAIKEELNNNEYGLKFEVDWTSWLAADHIDHLPFPRFFYNAPGNGNHLTYCGEGDADGPWENCNPERYNVDGPVEKLLKKGVSRIIMIDMTVGGMRFYKSFDVVQMAKRVINQWNEQHGTSIPLIWVNDYSNLMERSYPEDEGWTSTVGPPQKDRHVLIQGSPNPIAADPELAAFHVKGIEARFNPDVSDEETGVLMFSHGLFDPNRRFFDPKIDDVITLQKNIKTLLIERHPTMNPEHIIGGFGGVKQLNSLNGIVEVNREMRGENLAHSYYHEGETELPEDEWGYRYWEALEYLKNRGVKHIVVDFTNYVTFSVLVLEVYNQISKEIGVKTWLKYSDGDFDRYPVYGNPFADYWGNWANTDCGMQKCCFTMGGCGEGYTDYPPPRQGPLDKALSDLDPSLVYDNSDYGHLGYNPALGPPDSTRPVQEQYSGTWDVFATIDDNPLFGKMLAQHVLNAAINPLVYITNKEVKNSITAGEGIVWQAHVSGGKPPYRYEWSIKKQGTTDWRPMKKNRATWTWETGKQDTGSYNIRCKVHDSMSRSNEVVWEGFNVL
;
A
#
# COMPACT_ATOMS: atom_id res chain seq x y z
N MET A 1 49.86 -68.64 72.14
CA MET A 1 48.71 -67.86 72.63
C MET A 1 48.07 -67.20 71.42
N THR A 2 47.06 -67.83 70.79
CA THR A 2 45.61 -67.53 70.94
C THR A 2 45.30 -66.07 70.57
N SER A 3 44.32 -65.69 69.74
CA SER A 3 43.23 -66.39 69.05
C SER A 3 42.38 -65.30 68.34
N ARG A 4 41.95 -65.57 67.09
CA ARG A 4 40.60 -65.30 66.51
C ARG A 4 40.02 -63.87 66.33
N LYS A 5 39.60 -63.66 65.07
CA LYS A 5 38.20 -63.45 64.55
C LYS A 5 37.65 -62.03 64.27
N ASN A 6 37.24 -61.92 63.00
CA ASN A 6 35.93 -61.51 62.45
C ASN A 6 35.68 -60.07 61.92
N ILE A 7 35.15 -60.09 60.68
CA ILE A 7 34.57 -59.06 59.80
C ILE A 7 33.07 -58.86 60.16
N PRO A 8 32.40 -57.71 59.89
CA PRO A 8 31.60 -57.49 58.65
C PRO A 8 31.76 -56.04 58.10
N PHE A 9 31.98 -55.76 56.80
CA PHE A 9 31.06 -55.69 55.65
C PHE A 9 29.83 -54.77 55.82
N MET A 10 29.86 -53.55 55.26
CA MET A 10 28.70 -52.89 54.66
C MET A 10 29.11 -51.80 53.63
N PHE A 11 28.50 -51.90 52.45
CA PHE A 11 28.60 -51.04 51.26
C PHE A 11 28.11 -49.60 51.52
N PHE A 12 28.76 -48.58 50.93
CA PHE A 12 28.08 -47.60 50.06
C PHE A 12 29.08 -46.82 49.19
N VAL A 13 28.72 -46.66 47.92
CA VAL A 13 29.46 -46.00 46.84
C VAL A 13 29.46 -44.48 47.06
N ALA A 14 30.63 -43.85 47.04
CA ALA A 14 30.76 -42.40 46.90
C ALA A 14 31.53 -42.10 45.59
N LEU A 15 30.75 -41.93 44.52
CA LEU A 15 31.24 -41.50 43.22
C LEU A 15 31.56 -40.00 43.26
N LEU A 16 32.70 -39.63 42.68
CA LEU A 16 33.17 -38.26 42.48
C LEU A 16 32.06 -37.35 41.90
N MET A 17 31.82 -36.19 42.51
CA MET A 17 31.26 -35.03 41.82
C MET A 17 32.32 -33.92 41.77
N PHE A 18 33.12 -33.94 40.71
CA PHE A 18 33.76 -32.73 40.20
C PHE A 18 32.65 -31.85 39.61
N PHE A 19 32.20 -30.83 40.35
CA PHE A 19 31.43 -29.74 39.78
C PHE A 19 32.37 -28.91 38.89
N LEU A 20 32.44 -29.28 37.61
CA LEU A 20 32.79 -28.33 36.55
C LEU A 20 31.67 -27.30 36.49
N ALA A 21 31.91 -26.13 37.08
CA ALA A 21 31.16 -24.93 36.73
C ALA A 21 31.48 -24.61 35.26
N ALA A 22 30.69 -25.17 34.35
CA ALA A 22 30.62 -24.66 32.99
C ALA A 22 30.25 -23.18 33.11
N PRO A 23 30.94 -22.26 32.41
CA PRO A 23 30.44 -20.90 32.31
C PRO A 23 29.04 -21.01 31.74
N SER A 24 28.04 -20.54 32.49
CA SER A 24 26.72 -20.26 31.96
C SER A 24 26.96 -19.29 30.80
N CYS A 25 27.03 -19.85 29.59
CA CYS A 25 27.02 -19.12 28.36
C CYS A 25 25.64 -18.47 28.32
N ASN A 26 25.53 -17.28 28.91
CA ASN A 26 24.45 -16.36 28.61
C ASN A 26 24.59 -16.09 27.12
N ILE A 27 23.91 -16.89 26.29
CA ILE A 27 23.69 -16.58 24.88
C ILE A 27 22.94 -15.25 24.93
N ARG A 28 23.68 -14.16 24.75
CA ARG A 28 23.10 -12.84 24.59
C ARG A 28 22.38 -12.92 23.25
N HIS A 29 21.07 -13.17 23.27
CA HIS A 29 20.26 -12.99 22.08
C HIS A 29 20.33 -11.51 21.73
N GLU A 30 21.16 -11.20 20.73
CA GLU A 30 21.18 -9.89 20.10
C GLU A 30 19.76 -9.57 19.63
N PRO A 31 19.24 -8.37 19.90
CA PRO A 31 17.88 -8.02 19.55
C PRO A 31 17.67 -8.10 18.03
N ILE A 32 16.44 -8.34 17.62
CA ILE A 32 15.99 -8.26 16.23
C ILE A 32 15.33 -6.90 16.05
N GLY A 33 15.81 -6.11 15.09
CA GLY A 33 15.16 -4.85 14.72
C GLY A 33 13.88 -5.12 13.95
N VAL A 34 12.83 -4.35 14.21
CA VAL A 34 11.57 -4.38 13.48
C VAL A 34 11.27 -2.97 12.99
N LEU A 35 11.05 -2.84 11.68
CA LEU A 35 10.61 -1.59 11.05
C LEU A 35 9.16 -1.75 10.58
N TYR A 36 8.26 -1.01 11.21
CA TYR A 36 6.88 -0.89 10.76
C TYR A 36 6.77 0.23 9.73
N VAL A 37 6.49 -0.09 8.47
CA VAL A 37 6.44 0.89 7.38
C VAL A 37 5.03 1.41 7.18
N LEU A 38 4.90 2.74 7.22
CA LEU A 38 3.65 3.46 7.08
C LEU A 38 3.63 4.31 5.81
N HIS A 39 2.42 4.70 5.39
CA HIS A 39 2.25 5.74 4.38
C HIS A 39 2.86 7.05 4.87
N GLY A 40 2.49 7.44 6.10
CA GLY A 40 2.84 8.71 6.71
C GLY A 40 2.16 9.89 6.02
N GLY A 41 2.65 11.10 6.27
CA GLY A 41 2.01 12.34 5.89
C GLY A 41 2.41 13.48 6.82
N MET A 42 1.42 14.24 7.28
CA MET A 42 1.55 15.25 8.32
C MET A 42 0.29 15.30 9.19
N ASP A 43 0.46 15.49 10.48
CA ASP A 43 -0.61 15.56 11.47
C ASP A 43 -1.40 16.87 11.35
N THR A 44 -0.76 17.95 10.90
CA THR A 44 -1.41 19.27 10.72
C THR A 44 -1.05 19.89 9.38
N ASN A 45 -1.99 20.63 8.79
CA ASN A 45 -1.73 21.35 7.54
C ASN A 45 -0.93 22.65 7.83
N LYS A 46 0.37 22.63 7.52
CA LYS A 46 1.26 23.80 7.57
C LYS A 46 2.14 23.85 6.33
N SER A 47 2.49 25.05 5.87
CA SER A 47 3.37 25.25 4.70
C SER A 47 4.69 24.50 4.82
N MET A 48 5.36 24.56 5.99
CA MET A 48 6.61 23.82 6.21
C MET A 48 6.46 22.31 5.92
N TYR A 49 5.41 21.70 6.47
CA TYR A 49 5.18 20.27 6.30
C TYR A 49 4.75 19.94 4.88
N MET A 50 3.97 20.80 4.23
CA MET A 50 3.65 20.63 2.81
C MET A 50 4.91 20.71 1.93
N TRP A 51 5.81 21.64 2.22
CA TRP A 51 7.09 21.75 1.52
C TRP A 51 7.90 20.47 1.69
N ASP A 52 8.03 20.00 2.93
CA ASP A 52 8.78 18.77 3.26
C ASP A 52 8.15 17.55 2.58
N ALA A 53 6.82 17.39 2.63
CA ALA A 53 6.09 16.31 1.94
C ALA A 53 6.31 16.35 0.41
N SER A 54 6.24 17.54 -0.20
CA SER A 54 6.43 17.73 -1.63
C SER A 54 7.83 17.32 -2.09
N VAL A 55 8.85 17.63 -1.30
CA VAL A 55 10.22 17.23 -1.60
C VAL A 55 10.42 15.73 -1.37
N GLN A 56 9.96 15.20 -0.25
CA GLN A 56 10.05 13.77 0.09
C GLN A 56 9.44 12.87 -0.98
N MET A 57 8.30 13.27 -1.55
CA MET A 57 7.59 12.47 -2.54
C MET A 57 8.41 12.11 -3.77
N PHE A 58 9.36 12.94 -4.17
CA PHE A 58 10.07 12.77 -5.43
C PHE A 58 11.59 12.66 -5.32
N THR A 59 12.14 12.69 -4.10
CA THR A 59 13.59 12.76 -3.88
C THR A 59 14.32 11.42 -4.08
N TYR A 60 13.62 10.29 -4.12
CA TYR A 60 14.29 9.00 -4.35
C TYR A 60 14.43 8.62 -5.83
N ASP A 61 13.70 9.29 -6.73
CA ASP A 61 13.87 9.14 -8.17
C ASP A 61 14.95 10.10 -8.67
N GLN A 62 16.14 9.56 -8.96
CA GLN A 62 17.28 10.35 -9.41
C GLN A 62 17.06 11.07 -10.75
N ASN A 63 16.06 10.65 -11.53
CA ASN A 63 15.70 11.30 -12.78
C ASN A 63 14.65 12.40 -12.64
N HIS A 64 13.98 12.48 -11.49
CA HIS A 64 12.94 13.45 -11.25
C HIS A 64 13.50 14.89 -11.09
N PRO A 65 12.80 15.93 -11.58
CA PRO A 65 13.23 17.33 -11.46
C PRO A 65 13.54 17.78 -10.02
N VAL A 66 12.77 17.32 -9.03
CA VAL A 66 13.02 17.62 -7.61
C VAL A 66 14.41 17.16 -7.18
N TYR A 67 14.79 15.93 -7.52
CA TYR A 67 16.12 15.41 -7.23
C TYR A 67 17.22 16.18 -7.98
N LYS A 68 17.01 16.46 -9.26
CA LYS A 68 18.03 17.09 -10.11
C LYS A 68 18.25 18.57 -9.81
N PHE A 69 17.20 19.30 -9.46
CA PHE A 69 17.22 20.77 -9.49
C PHE A 69 16.79 21.45 -8.19
N VAL A 70 16.07 20.77 -7.30
CA VAL A 70 15.49 21.40 -6.09
C VAL A 70 16.30 21.10 -4.83
N ILE A 71 16.51 19.82 -4.50
CA ILE A 71 17.00 19.40 -3.16
C ILE A 71 18.36 19.98 -2.75
N LYS A 72 19.13 20.52 -3.69
CA LYS A 72 20.46 21.11 -3.47
C LYS A 72 20.61 22.59 -3.83
N ASN A 73 19.55 23.21 -4.32
CA ASN A 73 19.61 24.55 -4.87
C ASN A 73 18.75 25.51 -4.03
N PRO A 74 19.37 26.30 -3.13
CA PRO A 74 18.65 27.27 -2.30
C PRO A 74 17.79 28.24 -3.10
N ALA A 75 18.18 28.59 -4.33
CA ALA A 75 17.41 29.48 -5.18
C ALA A 75 16.09 28.85 -5.67
N MET A 76 15.96 27.53 -5.62
CA MET A 76 14.76 26.80 -6.05
C MET A 76 13.86 26.37 -4.90
N TRP A 77 14.29 26.49 -3.64
CA TRP A 77 13.46 26.07 -2.51
C TRP A 77 12.14 26.85 -2.40
N PRO A 78 12.09 28.18 -2.59
CA PRO A 78 10.81 28.91 -2.61
C PRO A 78 9.88 28.49 -3.75
N ALA A 79 10.42 27.92 -4.83
CA ALA A 79 9.62 27.49 -5.97
C ALA A 79 8.76 26.23 -5.70
N VAL A 80 8.96 25.55 -4.57
CA VAL A 80 8.22 24.31 -4.25
C VAL A 80 6.78 24.61 -3.85
N LEU A 81 6.53 25.71 -3.13
CA LEU A 81 5.18 26.14 -2.74
C LEU A 81 4.68 27.36 -3.51
N ASN A 82 5.53 27.99 -4.32
CA ASN A 82 5.13 29.16 -5.08
C ASN A 82 4.15 28.78 -6.21
N PRO A 83 2.94 29.38 -6.23
CA PRO A 83 1.94 29.10 -7.25
C PRO A 83 2.32 29.55 -8.66
N GLU A 84 3.31 30.44 -8.81
CA GLU A 84 3.85 30.84 -10.11
C GLU A 84 4.77 29.77 -10.72
N THR A 85 5.23 28.80 -9.92
CA THR A 85 6.22 27.80 -10.34
C THR A 85 5.69 26.37 -10.36
N THR A 86 4.66 26.04 -9.56
CA THR A 86 4.04 24.70 -9.56
C THR A 86 2.57 24.74 -9.17
N GLU A 87 1.77 23.93 -9.85
CA GLU A 87 0.35 23.72 -9.51
C GLU A 87 0.16 22.55 -8.54
N PHE A 88 1.14 21.63 -8.47
CA PHE A 88 1.04 20.39 -7.70
C PHE A 88 0.87 20.68 -6.20
N ALA A 89 1.83 21.38 -5.59
CA ALA A 89 1.78 21.66 -4.15
C ALA A 89 0.60 22.59 -3.79
N VAL A 90 0.29 23.56 -4.65
CA VAL A 90 -0.85 24.48 -4.48
C VAL A 90 -2.17 23.73 -4.41
N ARG A 91 -2.35 22.73 -5.28
CA ARG A 91 -3.53 21.87 -5.26
C ARG A 91 -3.69 21.18 -3.90
N PHE A 92 -2.64 20.57 -3.37
CA PHE A 92 -2.70 19.89 -2.08
C PHE A 92 -2.90 20.87 -0.92
N LEU A 93 -2.29 22.06 -0.93
CA LEU A 93 -2.53 23.08 0.10
C LEU A 93 -4.01 23.45 0.20
N ARG A 94 -4.63 23.84 -0.92
CA ARG A 94 -6.04 24.24 -0.96
C ARG A 94 -6.98 23.09 -0.60
N LYS A 95 -6.63 21.88 -1.03
CA LYS A 95 -7.38 20.67 -0.67
C LYS A 95 -7.33 20.41 0.83
N TYR A 96 -6.15 20.50 1.43
CA TYR A 96 -5.94 20.22 2.84
C TYR A 96 -6.41 21.34 3.77
N GLU A 97 -6.47 22.59 3.31
CA GLU A 97 -7.18 23.67 4.01
C GLU A 97 -8.64 23.28 4.26
N PHE A 98 -9.29 22.65 3.28
CA PHE A 98 -10.65 22.14 3.45
C PHE A 98 -10.72 20.86 4.28
N THR A 99 -9.91 19.84 3.97
CA THR A 99 -10.11 18.51 4.56
C THR A 99 -9.69 18.42 6.02
N TYR A 100 -8.63 19.11 6.44
CA TYR A 100 -8.18 19.08 7.85
C TYR A 100 -9.22 19.69 8.78
N ASP A 101 -9.84 20.80 8.39
CA ASP A 101 -10.89 21.44 9.20
C ASP A 101 -12.08 20.51 9.47
N ARG A 102 -12.42 19.60 8.55
CA ARG A 102 -13.54 18.66 8.72
C ARG A 102 -13.25 17.53 9.70
N ILE A 103 -11.99 17.16 9.88
CA ILE A 103 -11.58 16.09 10.80
C ILE A 103 -11.10 16.61 12.16
N GLY A 104 -11.30 17.90 12.47
CA GLY A 104 -10.85 18.48 13.75
C GLY A 104 -9.47 19.14 13.71
N GLY A 105 -8.92 19.38 12.52
CA GLY A 105 -7.65 20.08 12.31
C GLY A 105 -6.40 19.22 12.50
N THR A 106 -6.55 17.98 12.97
CA THR A 106 -5.45 17.02 13.14
C THR A 106 -5.78 15.72 12.42
N ASP A 107 -4.87 15.23 11.58
CA ASP A 107 -4.98 13.91 10.97
C ASP A 107 -4.71 12.83 12.04
N PRO A 108 -5.67 11.94 12.34
CA PRO A 108 -5.50 10.92 13.38
C PRO A 108 -4.60 9.75 12.93
N PHE A 109 -4.15 9.73 11.68
CA PHE A 109 -3.35 8.64 11.12
C PHE A 109 -2.15 8.25 11.99
N GLN A 110 -1.39 9.24 12.47
CA GLN A 110 -0.21 8.99 13.28
C GLN A 110 -0.58 8.43 14.66
N GLU A 111 -1.54 9.04 15.36
CA GLU A 111 -2.00 8.56 16.67
C GLU A 111 -2.48 7.10 16.59
N ILE A 112 -3.25 6.77 15.57
CA ILE A 112 -3.74 5.40 15.34
C ILE A 112 -2.57 4.46 15.04
N SER A 113 -1.63 4.87 14.19
CA SER A 113 -0.47 4.06 13.82
C SER A 113 0.45 3.79 15.01
N GLU A 114 0.56 4.72 15.97
CA GLU A 114 1.31 4.51 17.21
C GLU A 114 0.65 3.47 18.13
N LYS A 115 -0.68 3.41 18.16
CA LYS A 115 -1.42 2.36 18.89
C LYS A 115 -1.22 0.99 18.22
N GLN A 116 -1.24 0.94 16.88
CA GLN A 116 -0.90 -0.27 16.13
C GLN A 116 0.54 -0.72 16.44
N LEU A 117 1.50 0.20 16.44
CA LEU A 117 2.90 -0.05 16.81
C LEU A 117 3.03 -0.57 18.25
N ALA A 118 2.26 -0.01 19.19
CA ALA A 118 2.23 -0.48 20.57
C ALA A 118 1.72 -1.92 20.69
N ALA A 119 0.65 -2.27 19.96
CA ALA A 119 0.14 -3.65 19.91
C ALA A 119 1.16 -4.62 19.27
N ILE A 120 1.87 -4.21 18.21
CA ILE A 120 2.97 -5.00 17.64
C ILE A 120 4.05 -5.25 18.71
N LYS A 121 4.48 -4.19 19.42
CA LYS A 121 5.49 -4.27 20.49
C LYS A 121 5.05 -5.21 21.61
N GLU A 122 3.80 -5.12 22.04
CA GLU A 122 3.25 -5.96 23.10
C GLU A 122 3.28 -7.45 22.72
N GLU A 123 2.76 -7.80 21.54
CA GLU A 123 2.75 -9.19 21.08
C GLU A 123 4.18 -9.73 20.90
N LEU A 124 5.08 -8.92 20.32
CA LEU A 124 6.49 -9.30 20.18
C LEU A 124 7.21 -9.46 21.52
N ASN A 125 6.90 -8.65 22.53
CA ASN A 125 7.50 -8.79 23.86
C ASN A 125 7.01 -10.05 24.58
N ASN A 126 5.78 -10.48 24.30
CA ASN A 126 5.16 -11.66 24.89
C ASN A 126 5.44 -12.97 24.11
N ASN A 127 6.34 -12.94 23.13
CA ASN A 127 6.64 -14.12 22.31
C ASN A 127 7.15 -15.31 23.13
N GLU A 128 6.69 -16.52 22.79
CA GLU A 128 7.06 -17.77 23.45
C GLU A 128 8.51 -18.23 23.17
N TYR A 129 9.19 -17.59 22.20
CA TYR A 129 10.51 -18.00 21.72
C TYR A 129 11.66 -17.37 22.51
N GLY A 130 11.37 -16.45 23.45
CA GLY A 130 12.40 -15.71 24.20
C GLY A 130 13.25 -14.80 23.33
N LEU A 131 12.77 -14.46 22.14
CA LEU A 131 13.41 -13.49 21.25
C LEU A 131 13.23 -12.08 21.80
N LYS A 132 14.20 -11.21 21.53
CA LYS A 132 14.13 -9.79 21.89
C LYS A 132 13.96 -8.97 20.64
N PHE A 133 13.06 -7.99 20.68
CA PHE A 133 12.77 -7.12 19.55
C PHE A 133 12.97 -5.66 19.93
N GLU A 134 13.53 -4.90 19.00
CA GLU A 134 13.57 -3.44 19.03
C GLU A 134 12.70 -2.95 17.88
N VAL A 135 11.59 -2.30 18.18
CA VAL A 135 10.57 -1.95 17.17
C VAL A 135 10.53 -0.43 17.02
N ASP A 136 10.63 0.02 15.78
CA ASP A 136 10.48 1.42 15.37
C ASP A 136 9.59 1.50 14.12
N TRP A 137 9.11 2.68 13.75
CA TRP A 137 8.34 2.89 12.53
C TRP A 137 9.07 3.78 11.54
N THR A 138 8.73 3.69 10.26
CA THR A 138 9.29 4.55 9.21
C THR A 138 8.27 4.80 8.12
N SER A 139 8.42 5.89 7.36
CA SER A 139 7.55 6.17 6.21
C SER A 139 8.32 6.88 5.09
N TRP A 140 7.74 6.86 3.89
CA TRP A 140 8.29 7.61 2.75
C TRP A 140 7.86 9.09 2.76
N LEU A 141 6.76 9.42 3.45
CA LEU A 141 6.33 10.77 3.80
C LEU A 141 6.28 10.92 5.32
N ALA A 142 7.14 11.74 5.91
CA ALA A 142 7.20 12.00 7.35
C ALA A 142 7.46 13.50 7.58
N ALA A 143 6.58 14.35 7.08
CA ALA A 143 6.86 15.79 6.94
C ALA A 143 7.04 16.51 8.27
N ASP A 144 6.25 16.17 9.28
CA ASP A 144 6.38 16.65 10.66
C ASP A 144 7.09 15.67 11.60
N HIS A 145 7.43 14.48 11.10
CA HIS A 145 8.18 13.42 11.80
C HIS A 145 9.46 13.03 11.04
N ILE A 146 10.27 14.02 10.66
CA ILE A 146 11.44 13.85 9.76
C ILE A 146 12.41 12.76 10.22
N ASP A 147 12.54 12.55 11.54
CA ASP A 147 13.37 11.50 12.14
C ASP A 147 12.81 10.06 11.95
N HIS A 148 11.69 9.93 11.25
CA HIS A 148 11.07 8.68 10.84
C HIS A 148 11.16 8.40 9.32
N LEU A 149 11.82 9.27 8.55
CA LEU A 149 12.27 8.90 7.20
C LEU A 149 13.31 7.77 7.30
N PRO A 150 13.40 6.85 6.32
CA PRO A 150 14.33 5.72 6.36
C PRO A 150 15.79 6.18 6.41
N PHE A 151 16.10 7.32 5.77
CA PHE A 151 17.41 7.94 5.78
C PHE A 151 17.32 9.47 5.76
N PRO A 152 17.00 10.15 6.87
CA PRO A 152 16.77 11.60 6.89
C PRO A 152 18.00 12.39 6.39
N ARG A 153 19.20 11.94 6.77
CA ARG A 153 20.47 12.54 6.33
C ARG A 153 20.73 12.44 4.84
N PHE A 154 20.02 11.59 4.10
CA PHE A 154 20.06 11.60 2.65
C PHE A 154 19.55 12.93 2.09
N PHE A 155 18.53 13.54 2.70
CA PHE A 155 18.01 14.85 2.27
C PHE A 155 18.99 15.96 2.63
N TYR A 156 19.49 15.95 3.88
CA TYR A 156 20.46 16.94 4.36
C TYR A 156 21.77 16.90 3.54
N ASN A 157 22.22 15.70 3.19
CA ASN A 157 23.43 15.44 2.41
C ASN A 157 23.07 14.79 1.06
N ALA A 158 22.14 15.37 0.31
CA ALA A 158 21.73 14.83 -0.99
C ALA A 158 22.95 14.48 -1.88
N PRO A 159 22.85 13.57 -2.86
CA PRO A 159 23.99 13.27 -3.74
C PRO A 159 24.34 14.43 -4.69
N GLY A 160 25.61 14.54 -5.12
CA GLY A 160 26.08 15.56 -6.07
C GLY A 160 26.74 16.80 -5.43
N ASN A 161 27.05 17.83 -6.23
CA ASN A 161 27.61 19.11 -5.74
C ASN A 161 26.48 20.08 -5.35
N GLY A 162 26.52 20.71 -4.16
CA GLY A 162 25.53 21.72 -3.74
C GLY A 162 25.46 21.91 -2.23
N ASN A 163 24.46 22.66 -1.76
CA ASN A 163 24.29 23.02 -0.34
C ASN A 163 23.55 21.92 0.45
N HIS A 164 23.71 21.96 1.77
CA HIS A 164 22.87 21.19 2.68
C HIS A 164 21.42 21.70 2.63
N LEU A 165 20.46 20.79 2.66
CA LEU A 165 19.06 21.18 2.68
C LEU A 165 18.70 21.75 4.06
N THR A 166 18.51 23.08 4.10
CA THR A 166 18.34 23.87 5.34
C THR A 166 17.17 24.84 5.25
N TYR A 167 16.29 24.71 4.23
CA TYR A 167 15.23 25.67 3.96
C TYR A 167 14.25 25.83 5.12
N CYS A 168 13.94 27.07 5.47
CA CYS A 168 13.00 27.44 6.51
C CYS A 168 11.96 28.47 6.02
N GLY A 169 11.59 28.40 4.74
CA GLY A 169 10.55 29.25 4.17
C GLY A 169 11.07 30.65 3.79
N GLU A 170 12.38 30.88 3.71
CA GLU A 170 12.91 32.19 3.34
C GLU A 170 12.42 32.62 1.96
N GLY A 171 11.52 33.61 1.91
CA GLY A 171 10.91 34.11 0.67
C GLY A 171 9.50 33.60 0.38
N ASP A 172 8.98 32.68 1.20
CA ASP A 172 7.58 32.28 1.15
C ASP A 172 6.67 33.32 1.81
N ALA A 173 5.39 33.32 1.43
CA ALA A 173 4.42 34.33 1.88
C ALA A 173 4.20 34.35 3.40
N ASP A 174 4.31 33.18 4.04
CA ASP A 174 4.21 32.98 5.49
C ASP A 174 5.58 32.70 6.15
N GLY A 175 6.66 32.89 5.40
CA GLY A 175 8.02 32.59 5.82
C GLY A 175 8.80 33.81 6.34
N PRO A 176 9.93 33.59 7.04
CA PRO A 176 10.44 32.31 7.50
C PRO A 176 9.51 31.64 8.51
N TRP A 177 9.36 30.32 8.44
CA TRP A 177 8.38 29.59 9.25
C TRP A 177 8.78 29.53 10.72
N GLU A 178 7.80 29.75 11.59
CA GLU A 178 7.97 29.68 13.03
C GLU A 178 8.46 28.29 13.46
N ASN A 179 9.45 28.24 14.36
CA ASN A 179 10.04 27.00 14.90
C ASN A 179 10.72 26.09 13.86
N CYS A 180 11.01 26.56 12.65
CA CYS A 180 11.79 25.78 11.71
C CYS A 180 13.20 25.51 12.23
N ASN A 181 13.60 24.24 12.23
CA ASN A 181 14.98 23.83 12.45
C ASN A 181 15.65 23.59 11.08
N PRO A 182 16.66 24.39 10.69
CA PRO A 182 17.38 24.18 9.41
C PRO A 182 18.11 22.84 9.40
N GLU A 183 18.43 22.26 10.56
CA GLU A 183 19.10 20.97 10.70
C GLU A 183 18.13 19.79 10.88
N ARG A 184 16.81 19.97 10.62
CA ARG A 184 15.79 18.94 10.89
C ARG A 184 16.04 17.61 10.20
N TYR A 185 16.70 17.61 9.03
CA TYR A 185 17.08 16.40 8.30
C TYR A 185 18.41 15.78 8.77
N ASN A 186 19.20 16.48 9.59
CA ASN A 186 20.49 16.01 10.09
C ASN A 186 20.34 15.15 11.37
N VAL A 187 19.46 14.17 11.31
CA VAL A 187 19.05 13.35 12.46
C VAL A 187 19.12 11.86 12.13
N ASP A 188 19.18 11.02 13.17
CA ASP A 188 19.13 9.57 13.01
C ASP A 188 17.73 9.15 12.57
N GLY A 189 17.64 8.43 11.45
CA GLY A 189 16.41 7.75 11.07
C GLY A 189 16.19 6.45 11.86
N PRO A 190 15.02 5.80 11.70
CA PRO A 190 14.66 4.56 12.41
C PRO A 190 15.67 3.43 12.19
N VAL A 191 16.18 3.31 10.97
CA VAL A 191 17.18 2.30 10.62
C VAL A 191 18.45 2.48 11.43
N GLU A 192 18.96 3.72 11.52
CA GLU A 192 20.17 4.03 12.30
C GLU A 192 19.92 3.90 13.81
N LYS A 193 18.74 4.33 14.30
CA LYS A 193 18.30 4.15 15.68
C LYS A 193 18.34 2.66 16.07
N LEU A 194 17.85 1.75 15.21
CA LEU A 194 17.90 0.31 15.44
C LEU A 194 19.33 -0.26 15.41
N LEU A 195 20.14 0.14 14.42
CA LEU A 195 21.53 -0.33 14.29
C LEU A 195 22.37 0.03 15.54
N LYS A 196 22.20 1.25 16.07
CA LYS A 196 22.86 1.71 17.30
C LYS A 196 22.46 0.91 18.54
N LYS A 197 21.29 0.25 18.52
CA LYS A 197 20.86 -0.68 19.58
C LYS A 197 21.48 -2.09 19.47
N GLY A 198 22.33 -2.33 18.47
CA GLY A 198 23.06 -3.58 18.30
C GLY A 198 22.18 -4.74 17.82
N VAL A 199 21.23 -4.45 16.93
CA VAL A 199 20.36 -5.49 16.35
C VAL A 199 21.14 -6.42 15.42
N SER A 200 20.79 -7.70 15.43
CA SER A 200 21.45 -8.75 14.61
C SER A 200 20.95 -8.80 13.16
N ARG A 201 19.72 -8.34 12.94
CA ARG A 201 19.03 -8.22 11.65
C ARG A 201 17.85 -7.28 11.80
N ILE A 202 17.33 -6.79 10.68
CA ILE A 202 16.13 -5.97 10.64
C ILE A 202 15.05 -6.71 9.83
N ILE A 203 13.86 -6.82 10.40
CA ILE A 203 12.66 -7.34 9.74
C ILE A 203 11.72 -6.15 9.51
N MET A 204 11.26 -5.98 8.28
CA MET A 204 10.41 -4.88 7.89
C MET A 204 9.05 -5.40 7.48
N ILE A 205 7.99 -4.84 8.08
CA ILE A 205 6.60 -5.15 7.77
C ILE A 205 5.90 -3.88 7.31
N ASP A 206 5.28 -3.94 6.14
CA ASP A 206 4.84 -2.76 5.41
C ASP A 206 3.32 -2.69 5.29
N MET A 207 2.76 -1.53 5.62
CA MET A 207 1.34 -1.19 5.46
C MET A 207 1.15 0.15 4.71
N THR A 208 2.16 0.63 3.97
CA THR A 208 2.14 1.88 3.20
C THR A 208 0.88 2.04 2.35
N VAL A 209 0.43 0.96 1.71
CA VAL A 209 -0.81 0.93 0.91
C VAL A 209 -1.62 -0.34 1.18
N GLY A 210 -1.86 -0.63 2.47
CA GLY A 210 -2.72 -1.75 2.87
C GLY A 210 -2.03 -3.12 2.82
N GLY A 211 -0.69 -3.16 2.89
CA GLY A 211 0.07 -4.42 2.90
C GLY A 211 0.58 -4.85 1.52
N MET A 212 0.26 -4.09 0.48
CA MET A 212 0.67 -4.38 -0.90
C MET A 212 2.11 -3.93 -1.13
N ARG A 213 2.84 -4.70 -1.94
CA ARG A 213 4.11 -4.22 -2.49
C ARG A 213 3.86 -2.97 -3.32
N PHE A 214 4.72 -1.98 -3.18
CA PHE A 214 4.52 -0.67 -3.76
C PHE A 214 5.84 0.03 -3.97
N TYR A 215 6.01 0.74 -5.08
CA TYR A 215 7.27 1.40 -5.39
C TYR A 215 7.74 2.41 -4.31
N LYS A 216 6.83 3.05 -3.56
CA LYS A 216 7.23 3.90 -2.42
C LYS A 216 7.73 3.10 -1.23
N SER A 217 7.13 1.95 -0.95
CA SER A 217 7.70 1.01 0.01
C SER A 217 9.07 0.52 -0.46
N PHE A 218 9.23 0.29 -1.77
CA PHE A 218 10.51 -0.08 -2.35
C PHE A 218 11.56 1.03 -2.19
N ASP A 219 11.20 2.30 -2.35
CA ASP A 219 12.10 3.43 -2.04
C ASP A 219 12.58 3.36 -0.57
N VAL A 220 11.67 3.09 0.37
CA VAL A 220 12.00 2.88 1.81
C VAL A 220 12.94 1.69 2.00
N VAL A 221 12.68 0.56 1.34
CA VAL A 221 13.54 -0.64 1.37
C VAL A 221 14.95 -0.28 0.91
N GLN A 222 15.07 0.41 -0.23
CA GLN A 222 16.36 0.76 -0.83
C GLN A 222 17.15 1.74 0.05
N MET A 223 16.47 2.73 0.65
CA MET A 223 17.12 3.65 1.59
C MET A 223 17.55 2.95 2.88
N ALA A 224 16.73 2.04 3.42
CA ALA A 224 17.10 1.25 4.58
C ALA A 224 18.31 0.35 4.28
N LYS A 225 18.33 -0.35 3.15
CA LYS A 225 19.48 -1.14 2.68
C LYS A 225 20.73 -0.29 2.57
N ARG A 226 20.62 0.94 2.05
CA ARG A 226 21.74 1.87 1.96
C ARG A 226 22.34 2.21 3.33
N VAL A 227 21.51 2.55 4.31
CA VAL A 227 21.98 2.84 5.69
C VAL A 227 22.63 1.60 6.32
N ILE A 228 22.01 0.43 6.17
CA ILE A 228 22.54 -0.84 6.70
C ILE A 228 23.88 -1.19 6.06
N ASN A 229 24.01 -1.04 4.74
CA ASN A 229 25.26 -1.32 4.03
C ASN A 229 26.39 -0.38 4.48
N GLN A 230 26.10 0.92 4.61
CA GLN A 230 27.07 1.88 5.15
C GLN A 230 27.49 1.51 6.57
N TRP A 231 26.54 1.11 7.42
CA TRP A 231 26.86 0.66 8.77
C TRP A 231 27.72 -0.60 8.78
N ASN A 232 27.37 -1.60 7.96
CA ASN A 232 28.10 -2.86 7.82
C ASN A 232 29.54 -2.63 7.37
N GLU A 233 29.77 -1.74 6.40
CA GLU A 233 31.10 -1.35 5.94
C GLU A 233 31.91 -0.65 7.06
N GLN A 234 31.28 0.29 7.77
CA GLN A 234 31.95 1.09 8.82
C GLN A 234 32.28 0.28 10.08
N HIS A 235 31.46 -0.70 10.43
CA HIS A 235 31.55 -1.44 11.69
C HIS A 235 32.01 -2.90 11.51
N GLY A 236 32.22 -3.35 10.27
CA GLY A 236 32.60 -4.74 9.98
C GLY A 236 31.51 -5.75 10.33
N THR A 237 30.24 -5.36 10.19
CA THR A 237 29.06 -6.21 10.46
C THR A 237 28.45 -6.76 9.17
N SER A 238 27.48 -7.67 9.28
CA SER A 238 26.74 -8.23 8.13
C SER A 238 25.26 -8.35 8.47
N ILE A 239 24.67 -7.25 8.95
CA ILE A 239 23.27 -7.18 9.38
C ILE A 239 22.37 -7.25 8.13
N PRO A 240 21.49 -8.26 7.99
CA PRO A 240 20.58 -8.36 6.86
C PRO A 240 19.26 -7.62 7.11
N LEU A 241 18.59 -7.24 6.02
CA LEU A 241 17.20 -6.76 6.00
C LEU A 241 16.29 -7.82 5.37
N ILE A 242 15.17 -8.13 6.01
CA ILE A 242 14.10 -8.97 5.46
C ILE A 242 12.86 -8.09 5.31
N TRP A 243 12.36 -7.90 4.09
CA TRP A 243 11.06 -7.28 3.86
C TRP A 243 10.00 -8.38 3.79
N VAL A 244 9.08 -8.44 4.74
CA VAL A 244 8.10 -9.53 4.86
C VAL A 244 7.17 -9.59 3.65
N ASN A 245 6.67 -8.43 3.19
CA ASN A 245 5.74 -8.34 2.07
C ASN A 245 6.37 -8.78 0.73
N ASP A 246 7.70 -8.77 0.61
CA ASP A 246 8.44 -9.24 -0.56
C ASP A 246 9.72 -10.01 -0.18
N TYR A 247 9.60 -11.03 0.66
CA TYR A 247 10.77 -11.79 1.11
C TYR A 247 11.46 -12.56 -0.03
N SER A 248 10.81 -12.65 -1.19
CA SER A 248 11.32 -13.20 -2.45
C SER A 248 12.21 -12.22 -3.23
N ASN A 249 12.27 -10.96 -2.77
CA ASN A 249 12.86 -9.83 -3.49
C ASN A 249 12.35 -9.72 -4.93
N LEU A 250 11.06 -9.99 -5.19
CA LEU A 250 10.47 -9.88 -6.52
C LEU A 250 10.78 -8.50 -7.12
N MET A 251 10.51 -7.41 -6.38
CA MET A 251 10.68 -6.05 -6.90
C MET A 251 12.13 -5.73 -7.29
N GLU A 252 13.11 -6.28 -6.56
CA GLU A 252 14.53 -6.10 -6.89
C GLU A 252 14.99 -7.04 -8.02
N ARG A 253 14.43 -8.25 -8.08
CA ARG A 253 14.70 -9.21 -9.15
C ARG A 253 14.12 -8.71 -10.47
N SER A 254 12.94 -8.09 -10.46
CA SER A 254 12.25 -7.54 -11.63
C SER A 254 12.75 -6.15 -12.03
N TYR A 255 13.41 -5.41 -11.12
CA TYR A 255 13.91 -4.07 -11.44
C TYR A 255 14.78 -4.08 -12.72
N PRO A 256 14.52 -3.17 -13.68
CA PRO A 256 15.26 -3.13 -14.94
C PRO A 256 16.78 -3.03 -14.81
N GLU A 257 17.50 -3.61 -15.78
CA GLU A 257 18.97 -3.68 -15.76
C GLU A 257 19.65 -2.43 -16.32
N ASP A 258 18.87 -1.51 -16.86
CA ASP A 258 19.37 -0.28 -17.45
C ASP A 258 20.01 0.62 -16.39
N GLU A 259 21.27 0.99 -16.63
CA GLU A 259 22.03 1.81 -15.67
C GLU A 259 21.31 3.15 -15.44
N GLY A 260 20.99 3.40 -14.17
CA GLY A 260 20.35 4.62 -13.73
C GLY A 260 18.89 4.79 -14.16
N TRP A 261 18.25 3.72 -14.64
CA TRP A 261 16.82 3.72 -14.95
C TRP A 261 15.96 4.01 -13.73
N THR A 262 14.89 4.77 -13.96
CA THR A 262 13.72 4.93 -13.10
C THR A 262 12.49 5.05 -14.01
N SER A 263 11.28 4.85 -13.50
CA SER A 263 10.07 4.89 -14.34
C SER A 263 9.90 6.22 -15.11
N THR A 264 10.41 7.32 -14.55
CA THR A 264 10.40 8.67 -15.15
C THR A 264 11.12 8.78 -16.49
N VAL A 265 12.09 7.91 -16.81
CA VAL A 265 12.80 7.97 -18.12
C VAL A 265 12.09 7.20 -19.23
N GLY A 266 10.95 6.58 -18.93
CA GLY A 266 10.18 5.79 -19.88
C GLY A 266 10.44 4.28 -19.77
N PRO A 267 9.92 3.50 -20.75
CA PRO A 267 10.10 2.05 -20.77
C PRO A 267 11.59 1.66 -20.78
N PRO A 268 11.99 0.61 -20.03
CA PRO A 268 13.35 0.10 -20.06
C PRO A 268 13.68 -0.52 -21.41
N GLN A 269 14.97 -0.56 -21.74
CA GLN A 269 15.52 -1.33 -22.86
C GLN A 269 15.84 -2.77 -22.44
N LYS A 270 16.16 -3.00 -21.16
CA LYS A 270 16.49 -4.31 -20.60
C LYS A 270 15.60 -4.64 -19.42
N ASP A 271 14.47 -5.24 -19.76
CA ASP A 271 13.56 -5.83 -18.81
C ASP A 271 13.93 -7.29 -18.51
N ARG A 272 13.76 -7.71 -17.26
CA ARG A 272 14.07 -9.06 -16.80
C ARG A 272 12.89 -10.02 -16.93
N HIS A 273 11.66 -9.52 -17.09
CA HIS A 273 10.44 -10.33 -17.24
C HIS A 273 10.29 -11.39 -16.15
N VAL A 274 10.49 -10.98 -14.88
CA VAL A 274 10.43 -11.89 -13.73
C VAL A 274 8.99 -12.22 -13.41
N LEU A 275 8.69 -13.51 -13.27
CA LEU A 275 7.33 -13.95 -12.99
C LEU A 275 6.94 -13.71 -11.52
N ILE A 276 5.70 -13.25 -11.33
CA ILE A 276 5.12 -13.06 -10.00
C ILE A 276 4.77 -14.39 -9.31
N GLN A 277 4.44 -15.43 -10.09
CA GLN A 277 4.09 -16.73 -9.52
C GLN A 277 5.25 -17.30 -8.69
N GLY A 278 4.92 -17.94 -7.57
CA GLY A 278 5.93 -18.43 -6.63
C GLY A 278 6.64 -17.35 -5.80
N SER A 279 6.28 -16.07 -5.96
CA SER A 279 6.80 -14.91 -5.22
C SER A 279 5.70 -14.24 -4.39
N PRO A 280 5.22 -14.89 -3.31
CA PRO A 280 4.02 -14.47 -2.60
C PRO A 280 4.24 -13.20 -1.77
N ASN A 281 3.15 -12.45 -1.58
CA ASN A 281 3.04 -11.45 -0.51
C ASN A 281 2.20 -12.04 0.64
N PRO A 282 2.80 -12.44 1.76
CA PRO A 282 2.08 -13.11 2.84
C PRO A 282 1.09 -12.20 3.58
N ILE A 283 1.25 -10.88 3.49
CA ILE A 283 0.36 -9.92 4.15
C ILE A 283 -0.92 -9.74 3.32
N ALA A 284 -0.77 -9.47 2.01
CA ALA A 284 -1.92 -9.31 1.11
C ALA A 284 -2.77 -10.59 0.99
N ALA A 285 -2.13 -11.75 1.10
CA ALA A 285 -2.78 -13.05 1.08
C ALA A 285 -3.37 -13.49 2.44
N ASP A 286 -3.18 -12.72 3.51
CA ASP A 286 -3.63 -13.13 4.85
C ASP A 286 -5.17 -13.06 4.96
N PRO A 287 -5.86 -14.16 5.28
CA PRO A 287 -7.31 -14.15 5.49
C PRO A 287 -7.75 -13.27 6.67
N GLU A 288 -6.91 -13.03 7.67
CA GLU A 288 -7.21 -12.12 8.78
C GLU A 288 -7.26 -10.66 8.32
N LEU A 289 -6.40 -10.26 7.37
CA LEU A 289 -6.48 -8.93 6.74
C LEU A 289 -7.81 -8.76 6.00
N ALA A 290 -8.21 -9.75 5.20
CA ALA A 290 -9.52 -9.75 4.55
C ALA A 290 -10.66 -9.69 5.59
N ALA A 291 -10.55 -10.41 6.70
CA ALA A 291 -11.54 -10.40 7.77
C ALA A 291 -11.72 -9.04 8.44
N PHE A 292 -10.65 -8.23 8.53
CA PHE A 292 -10.78 -6.85 9.02
C PHE A 292 -11.55 -5.97 8.02
N HIS A 293 -11.26 -6.04 6.72
CA HIS A 293 -12.02 -5.32 5.70
C HIS A 293 -13.49 -5.74 5.70
N VAL A 294 -13.78 -7.04 5.78
CA VAL A 294 -15.16 -7.55 5.85
C VAL A 294 -15.89 -6.98 7.07
N LYS A 295 -15.28 -6.93 8.25
CA LYS A 295 -15.89 -6.27 9.42
C LYS A 295 -16.13 -4.77 9.18
N GLY A 296 -15.19 -4.11 8.53
CA GLY A 296 -15.31 -2.71 8.14
C GLY A 296 -16.46 -2.44 7.18
N ILE A 297 -16.70 -3.37 6.26
CA ILE A 297 -17.79 -3.35 5.28
C ILE A 297 -19.14 -3.64 5.98
N GLU A 298 -19.20 -4.71 6.78
CA GLU A 298 -20.39 -5.12 7.55
C GLU A 298 -20.88 -3.98 8.47
N ALA A 299 -19.95 -3.24 9.09
CA ALA A 299 -20.27 -2.08 9.93
C ALA A 299 -20.98 -0.95 9.19
N ARG A 300 -21.04 -1.00 7.86
CA ARG A 300 -21.60 0.03 6.99
C ARG A 300 -22.84 -0.40 6.24
N PHE A 301 -23.31 -1.63 6.42
CA PHE A 301 -24.57 -2.07 5.87
C PHE A 301 -25.73 -1.22 6.36
N ASN A 302 -26.69 -0.98 5.46
CA ASN A 302 -27.96 -0.38 5.80
C ASN A 302 -28.87 -1.46 6.42
N PRO A 303 -29.30 -1.34 7.68
CA PRO A 303 -30.13 -2.35 8.34
C PRO A 303 -31.51 -2.53 7.70
N ASP A 304 -31.95 -1.57 6.87
CA ASP A 304 -33.23 -1.62 6.15
C ASP A 304 -33.10 -2.23 4.74
N VAL A 305 -31.91 -2.63 4.31
CA VAL A 305 -31.63 -3.25 3.01
C VAL A 305 -31.09 -4.66 3.22
N SER A 306 -31.59 -5.63 2.46
CA SER A 306 -31.12 -7.01 2.60
C SER A 306 -29.75 -7.24 1.95
N ASP A 307 -29.09 -8.34 2.29
CA ASP A 307 -27.80 -8.72 1.71
C ASP A 307 -27.89 -8.91 0.19
N GLU A 308 -28.99 -9.46 -0.33
CA GLU A 308 -29.24 -9.64 -1.77
C GLU A 308 -29.23 -8.31 -2.55
N GLU A 309 -29.71 -7.24 -1.91
CA GLU A 309 -29.83 -5.90 -2.48
C GLU A 309 -28.65 -4.98 -2.12
N THR A 310 -27.68 -5.50 -1.36
CA THR A 310 -26.44 -4.80 -1.01
C THR A 310 -25.33 -5.12 -2.01
N GLY A 311 -24.56 -4.11 -2.40
CA GLY A 311 -23.38 -4.23 -3.24
C GLY A 311 -22.14 -3.68 -2.57
N VAL A 312 -20.98 -4.20 -2.96
CA VAL A 312 -19.67 -3.81 -2.45
C VAL A 312 -18.79 -3.41 -3.63
N LEU A 313 -18.30 -2.17 -3.60
CA LEU A 313 -17.28 -1.66 -4.50
C LEU A 313 -15.95 -1.61 -3.77
N MET A 314 -15.02 -2.50 -4.12
CA MET A 314 -13.64 -2.45 -3.65
C MET A 314 -12.83 -1.49 -4.53
N PHE A 315 -12.84 -0.22 -4.14
CA PHE A 315 -12.12 0.85 -4.80
C PHE A 315 -10.63 0.80 -4.43
N SER A 316 -9.74 0.98 -5.41
CA SER A 316 -8.30 0.94 -5.22
C SER A 316 -7.58 2.05 -5.99
N HIS A 317 -6.46 2.50 -5.43
CA HIS A 317 -5.59 3.47 -6.09
C HIS A 317 -4.65 2.74 -7.07
N GLY A 318 -4.40 3.31 -8.25
CA GLY A 318 -3.42 2.77 -9.20
C GLY A 318 -1.96 3.17 -8.90
N LEU A 319 -1.12 3.08 -9.93
CA LEU A 319 0.26 3.54 -10.01
C LEU A 319 0.33 4.85 -10.81
N PHE A 320 1.07 5.84 -10.31
CA PHE A 320 1.14 7.17 -10.95
C PHE A 320 1.85 7.17 -12.32
N ASP A 321 2.65 6.14 -12.60
CA ASP A 321 3.45 6.02 -13.82
C ASP A 321 3.24 4.63 -14.43
N PRO A 322 2.90 4.53 -15.73
CA PRO A 322 2.63 3.26 -16.39
C PRO A 322 3.86 2.35 -16.47
N ASN A 323 5.07 2.91 -16.42
CA ASN A 323 6.33 2.14 -16.49
C ASN A 323 6.69 1.48 -15.14
N ARG A 324 5.87 1.65 -14.09
CA ARG A 324 6.08 0.90 -12.84
C ARG A 324 5.66 -0.57 -12.95
N ARG A 325 4.83 -0.91 -13.94
CA ARG A 325 4.41 -2.30 -14.22
C ARG A 325 5.57 -3.29 -14.42
N PHE A 326 6.75 -2.81 -14.78
CA PHE A 326 7.94 -3.66 -15.00
C PHE A 326 8.52 -4.22 -13.70
N PHE A 327 8.18 -3.66 -12.54
CA PHE A 327 8.72 -4.17 -11.27
C PHE A 327 7.77 -4.11 -10.07
N ASP A 328 6.68 -3.34 -10.16
CA ASP A 328 5.74 -3.09 -9.06
C ASP A 328 4.49 -3.98 -9.18
N PRO A 329 4.33 -4.99 -8.31
CA PRO A 329 3.19 -5.91 -8.33
C PRO A 329 2.01 -5.45 -7.47
N LYS A 330 1.92 -4.16 -7.14
CA LYS A 330 0.83 -3.62 -6.30
C LYS A 330 -0.55 -4.07 -6.75
N ILE A 331 -0.83 -4.02 -8.05
CA ILE A 331 -2.16 -4.32 -8.59
C ILE A 331 -2.49 -5.80 -8.37
N ASP A 332 -1.55 -6.71 -8.61
CA ASP A 332 -1.70 -8.14 -8.33
C ASP A 332 -1.99 -8.43 -6.85
N ASP A 333 -1.26 -7.76 -5.94
CA ASP A 333 -1.45 -7.90 -4.50
C ASP A 333 -2.84 -7.38 -4.06
N VAL A 334 -3.28 -6.25 -4.61
CA VAL A 334 -4.65 -5.71 -4.37
C VAL A 334 -5.71 -6.73 -4.79
N ILE A 335 -5.60 -7.29 -5.99
CA ILE A 335 -6.59 -8.25 -6.49
C ILE A 335 -6.61 -9.52 -5.63
N THR A 336 -5.47 -9.92 -5.07
CA THR A 336 -5.40 -11.03 -4.11
C THR A 336 -6.23 -10.73 -2.85
N LEU A 337 -6.05 -9.55 -2.24
CA LEU A 337 -6.85 -9.16 -1.08
C LEU A 337 -8.33 -9.05 -1.42
N GLN A 338 -8.68 -8.43 -2.55
CA GLN A 338 -10.08 -8.27 -2.98
C GLN A 338 -10.79 -9.62 -3.19
N LYS A 339 -10.09 -10.61 -3.77
CA LYS A 339 -10.61 -11.98 -3.89
C LYS A 339 -10.86 -12.64 -2.53
N ASN A 340 -9.97 -12.42 -1.56
CA ASN A 340 -10.15 -12.93 -0.20
C ASN A 340 -11.33 -12.25 0.51
N ILE A 341 -11.48 -10.93 0.37
CA ILE A 341 -12.62 -10.17 0.90
C ILE A 341 -13.93 -10.69 0.31
N LYS A 342 -14.02 -10.81 -1.02
CA LYS A 342 -15.21 -11.34 -1.70
C LYS A 342 -15.56 -12.76 -1.23
N THR A 343 -14.56 -13.64 -1.13
CA THR A 343 -14.76 -15.01 -0.65
C THR A 343 -15.37 -15.01 0.74
N LEU A 344 -14.80 -14.25 1.67
CA LEU A 344 -15.26 -14.20 3.05
C LEU A 344 -16.63 -13.50 3.20
N LEU A 345 -16.92 -12.48 2.39
CA LEU A 345 -18.26 -11.85 2.33
C LEU A 345 -19.32 -12.89 1.96
N ILE A 346 -19.10 -13.67 0.90
CA ILE A 346 -20.05 -14.71 0.48
C ILE A 346 -20.19 -15.83 1.52
N GLU A 347 -19.11 -16.19 2.21
CA GLU A 347 -19.16 -17.17 3.30
C GLU A 347 -20.02 -16.67 4.49
N ARG A 348 -19.93 -15.39 4.84
CA ARG A 348 -20.67 -14.79 5.95
C ARG A 348 -22.08 -14.32 5.60
N HIS A 349 -22.29 -13.93 4.35
CA HIS A 349 -23.54 -13.44 3.77
C HIS A 349 -23.92 -14.28 2.54
N PRO A 350 -24.37 -15.55 2.72
CA PRO A 350 -24.60 -16.47 1.60
C PRO A 350 -25.70 -16.03 0.63
N THR A 351 -26.52 -15.06 1.02
CA THR A 351 -27.58 -14.47 0.21
C THR A 351 -27.11 -13.28 -0.62
N MET A 352 -25.96 -12.67 -0.30
CA MET A 352 -25.40 -11.59 -1.10
C MET A 352 -25.12 -12.07 -2.52
N ASN A 353 -25.48 -11.28 -3.52
CA ASN A 353 -25.22 -11.62 -4.91
C ASN A 353 -23.73 -11.45 -5.24
N PRO A 354 -22.99 -12.50 -5.66
CA PRO A 354 -21.57 -12.38 -5.99
C PRO A 354 -21.27 -11.41 -7.14
N GLU A 355 -22.24 -11.13 -8.01
CA GLU A 355 -22.13 -10.12 -9.07
C GLU A 355 -22.23 -8.69 -8.52
N HIS A 356 -22.71 -8.48 -7.29
CA HIS A 356 -22.74 -7.16 -6.66
C HIS A 356 -21.45 -6.85 -5.89
N ILE A 357 -20.47 -7.75 -5.88
CA ILE A 357 -19.16 -7.58 -5.25
C ILE A 357 -18.10 -7.45 -6.34
N ILE A 358 -17.69 -6.21 -6.60
CA ILE A 358 -16.82 -5.85 -7.73
C ILE A 358 -15.65 -4.97 -7.28
N GLY A 359 -14.55 -5.03 -8.03
CA GLY A 359 -13.39 -4.15 -7.88
C GLY A 359 -13.50 -2.93 -8.79
N GLY A 360 -12.88 -1.83 -8.38
CA GLY A 360 -12.76 -0.65 -9.23
C GLY A 360 -11.52 0.17 -8.95
N PHE A 361 -11.09 0.93 -9.95
CA PHE A 361 -9.94 1.83 -9.90
C PHE A 361 -10.34 3.25 -10.30
N GLY A 362 -9.44 4.20 -10.11
CA GLY A 362 -9.57 5.50 -10.75
C GLY A 362 -9.49 5.39 -12.28
N GLY A 363 -9.65 6.52 -12.96
CA GLY A 363 -9.40 6.59 -14.40
C GLY A 363 -7.91 6.76 -14.73
N VAL A 364 -7.57 6.64 -16.01
CA VAL A 364 -6.28 7.09 -16.54
C VAL A 364 -6.48 8.38 -17.32
N LYS A 365 -5.52 9.33 -17.20
CA LYS A 365 -5.45 10.52 -18.07
C LYS A 365 -5.36 10.09 -19.55
N GLN A 366 -5.85 10.91 -20.47
CA GLN A 366 -5.88 10.61 -21.91
C GLN A 366 -5.08 11.63 -22.72
N LEU A 367 -4.56 11.19 -23.86
CA LEU A 367 -3.85 12.05 -24.79
C LEU A 367 -4.81 13.06 -25.43
N ASN A 368 -4.57 14.36 -25.21
CA ASN A 368 -5.19 15.41 -26.00
C ASN A 368 -4.48 15.50 -27.37
N SER A 369 -5.24 15.28 -28.44
CA SER A 369 -4.73 15.22 -29.82
C SER A 369 -4.28 16.57 -30.39
N LEU A 370 -4.71 17.69 -29.80
CA LEU A 370 -4.37 19.05 -30.25
C LEU A 370 -3.02 19.52 -29.71
N ASN A 371 -2.63 19.06 -28.53
CA ASN A 371 -1.39 19.48 -27.85
C ASN A 371 -0.38 18.33 -27.65
N GLY A 372 -0.80 17.07 -27.83
CA GLY A 372 0.04 15.88 -27.65
C GLY A 372 0.34 15.55 -26.19
N ILE A 373 -0.42 16.07 -25.23
CA ILE A 373 -0.18 15.94 -23.78
C ILE A 373 -1.26 15.06 -23.17
N VAL A 374 -0.86 14.21 -22.22
CA VAL A 374 -1.77 13.37 -21.45
C VAL A 374 -2.40 14.20 -20.32
N GLU A 375 -3.70 14.43 -20.37
CA GLU A 375 -4.44 15.29 -19.44
C GLU A 375 -5.78 14.68 -19.00
N VAL A 376 -6.40 15.28 -17.99
CA VAL A 376 -7.74 14.92 -17.53
C VAL A 376 -8.75 15.45 -18.55
N ASN A 377 -9.75 14.64 -18.90
CA ASN A 377 -10.86 15.09 -19.75
C ASN A 377 -12.16 15.23 -18.91
N ARG A 378 -13.20 15.80 -19.53
CA ARG A 378 -14.49 16.07 -18.86
C ARG A 378 -15.27 14.81 -18.44
N GLU A 379 -14.93 13.65 -18.98
CA GLU A 379 -15.54 12.37 -18.58
C GLU A 379 -14.83 11.79 -17.34
N MET A 380 -13.57 12.15 -17.11
CA MET A 380 -12.77 11.76 -15.96
C MET A 380 -13.03 12.70 -14.78
N ARG A 381 -14.07 12.39 -14.01
CA ARG A 381 -14.47 13.27 -12.90
C ARG A 381 -13.74 12.98 -11.58
N GLY A 382 -13.02 11.86 -11.45
CA GLY A 382 -12.28 11.48 -10.23
C GLY A 382 -10.91 12.14 -10.10
N GLU A 383 -10.37 12.24 -8.88
CA GLU A 383 -9.01 12.73 -8.64
C GLU A 383 -7.96 11.64 -8.61
N ASN A 384 -8.34 10.42 -8.21
CA ASN A 384 -7.42 9.27 -8.04
C ASN A 384 -7.04 8.65 -9.39
N LEU A 385 -6.67 9.48 -10.36
CA LEU A 385 -6.35 9.02 -11.70
C LEU A 385 -4.95 8.39 -11.72
N ALA A 386 -4.89 7.12 -12.09
CA ALA A 386 -3.68 6.32 -12.06
C ALA A 386 -3.79 5.10 -12.98
N HIS A 387 -2.65 4.48 -13.27
CA HIS A 387 -2.53 3.27 -14.08
C HIS A 387 -2.67 2.02 -13.22
N SER A 388 -3.55 1.10 -13.59
CA SER A 388 -3.82 -0.12 -12.80
C SER A 388 -3.46 -1.37 -13.60
N TYR A 389 -2.22 -1.45 -14.07
CA TYR A 389 -1.74 -2.56 -14.88
C TYR A 389 -1.12 -3.63 -13.99
N TYR A 390 -1.33 -4.89 -14.34
CA TYR A 390 -0.65 -6.01 -13.68
C TYR A 390 0.87 -5.91 -13.84
N HIS A 391 1.60 -6.51 -12.91
CA HIS A 391 3.03 -6.76 -13.03
C HIS A 391 3.34 -7.47 -14.34
N GLU A 392 4.24 -6.91 -15.15
CA GLU A 392 4.61 -7.40 -16.49
C GLU A 392 3.44 -7.50 -17.48
N GLY A 393 2.25 -7.01 -17.09
CA GLY A 393 1.04 -7.07 -17.90
C GLY A 393 0.97 -5.92 -18.91
N GLU A 394 0.14 -6.08 -19.93
CA GLU A 394 -0.16 -5.01 -20.89
C GLU A 394 -0.86 -3.81 -20.20
N THR A 395 -1.05 -2.71 -20.94
CA THR A 395 -1.66 -1.48 -20.40
C THR A 395 -3.19 -1.54 -20.27
N GLU A 396 -3.71 -2.72 -19.92
CA GLU A 396 -5.13 -3.00 -19.74
C GLU A 396 -5.47 -3.06 -18.25
N LEU A 397 -6.70 -2.68 -17.90
CA LEU A 397 -7.20 -2.85 -16.53
C LEU A 397 -7.34 -4.35 -16.19
N PRO A 398 -7.41 -4.71 -14.90
CA PRO A 398 -7.69 -6.08 -14.49
C PRO A 398 -8.92 -6.66 -15.21
N GLU A 399 -8.92 -7.94 -15.51
CA GLU A 399 -10.04 -8.58 -16.22
C GLU A 399 -11.27 -8.80 -15.29
N ASP A 400 -12.39 -9.17 -15.90
CA ASP A 400 -13.65 -9.57 -15.25
C ASP A 400 -14.22 -8.52 -14.27
N GLU A 401 -14.62 -8.93 -13.06
CA GLU A 401 -15.25 -8.05 -12.08
C GLU A 401 -14.28 -7.09 -11.38
N TRP A 402 -12.98 -7.16 -11.69
CA TRP A 402 -11.92 -6.41 -11.00
C TRP A 402 -11.52 -5.13 -11.76
N GLY A 403 -11.95 -5.00 -13.01
CA GLY A 403 -11.41 -4.04 -13.98
C GLY A 403 -12.13 -2.72 -14.14
N TYR A 404 -13.13 -2.40 -13.34
CA TYR A 404 -13.96 -1.22 -13.59
C TYR A 404 -13.22 0.08 -13.25
N ARG A 405 -13.53 1.16 -13.96
CA ARG A 405 -13.37 2.49 -13.36
C ARG A 405 -14.46 2.67 -12.30
N TYR A 406 -14.18 3.37 -11.22
CA TYR A 406 -15.11 3.41 -10.08
C TYR A 406 -16.50 3.95 -10.47
N TRP A 407 -16.60 4.90 -11.42
CA TRP A 407 -17.89 5.38 -11.91
C TRP A 407 -18.63 4.36 -12.79
N GLU A 408 -17.91 3.54 -13.55
CA GLU A 408 -18.47 2.42 -14.31
C GLU A 408 -18.96 1.32 -13.36
N ALA A 409 -18.24 1.08 -12.26
CA ALA A 409 -18.67 0.17 -11.20
C ALA A 409 -19.95 0.66 -10.51
N LEU A 410 -20.03 1.96 -10.18
CA LEU A 410 -21.26 2.55 -9.62
C LEU A 410 -22.43 2.45 -10.60
N GLU A 411 -22.20 2.67 -11.89
CA GLU A 411 -23.21 2.48 -12.93
C GLU A 411 -23.66 1.02 -13.03
N TYR A 412 -22.71 0.10 -13.02
CA TYR A 412 -22.95 -1.34 -13.06
C TYR A 412 -23.84 -1.80 -11.90
N LEU A 413 -23.55 -1.36 -10.68
CA LEU A 413 -24.33 -1.69 -9.47
C LEU A 413 -25.72 -1.04 -9.51
N LYS A 414 -25.80 0.24 -9.86
CA LYS A 414 -27.07 0.97 -10.03
C LYS A 414 -27.99 0.27 -11.01
N ASN A 415 -27.48 -0.10 -12.18
CA ASN A 415 -28.27 -0.73 -13.25
C ASN A 415 -28.73 -2.15 -12.91
N ARG A 416 -28.14 -2.78 -11.88
CA ARG A 416 -28.60 -4.05 -11.29
C ARG A 416 -29.60 -3.88 -10.16
N GLY A 417 -29.96 -2.64 -9.83
CA GLY A 417 -30.96 -2.34 -8.81
C GLY A 417 -30.45 -2.44 -7.38
N VAL A 418 -29.13 -2.46 -7.17
CA VAL A 418 -28.51 -2.43 -5.83
C VAL A 418 -29.06 -1.25 -5.02
N LYS A 419 -29.56 -1.52 -3.82
CA LYS A 419 -30.23 -0.54 -2.95
C LYS A 419 -29.31 0.07 -1.89
N HIS A 420 -28.21 -0.61 -1.59
CA HIS A 420 -27.16 -0.08 -0.73
C HIS A 420 -25.77 -0.43 -1.28
N ILE A 421 -24.88 0.54 -1.39
CA ILE A 421 -23.49 0.32 -1.83
C ILE A 421 -22.51 0.65 -0.70
N VAL A 422 -21.70 -0.31 -0.29
CA VAL A 422 -20.53 -0.05 0.55
C VAL A 422 -19.29 0.09 -0.32
N VAL A 423 -18.57 1.20 -0.17
CA VAL A 423 -17.29 1.44 -0.85
C VAL A 423 -16.15 1.09 0.10
N ASP A 424 -15.46 -0.01 -0.17
CA ASP A 424 -14.23 -0.41 0.51
C ASP A 424 -13.03 0.20 -0.20
N PHE A 425 -12.23 1.02 0.49
CA PHE A 425 -11.00 1.56 -0.08
C PHE A 425 -9.83 0.65 0.30
N THR A 426 -9.68 -0.44 -0.46
CA THR A 426 -8.87 -1.62 -0.10
C THR A 426 -7.39 -1.31 0.20
N ASN A 427 -6.86 -0.18 -0.28
CA ASN A 427 -5.48 0.23 0.00
C ASN A 427 -5.26 0.92 1.36
N TYR A 428 -6.32 1.18 2.13
CA TYR A 428 -6.24 1.93 3.40
C TYR A 428 -6.75 1.08 4.55
N VAL A 429 -5.95 1.00 5.60
CA VAL A 429 -6.30 0.28 6.83
C VAL A 429 -6.48 1.21 8.03
N THR A 430 -5.98 2.43 7.92
CA THR A 430 -5.99 3.45 8.96
C THR A 430 -6.68 4.70 8.41
N PHE A 431 -7.62 5.24 9.17
CA PHE A 431 -8.28 6.49 8.83
C PHE A 431 -7.25 7.62 8.72
N SER A 432 -7.38 8.44 7.68
CA SER A 432 -6.57 9.64 7.45
C SER A 432 -7.38 10.68 6.70
N VAL A 433 -6.83 11.89 6.57
CA VAL A 433 -7.43 12.97 5.79
C VAL A 433 -7.74 12.57 4.34
N LEU A 434 -6.99 11.61 3.79
CA LEU A 434 -7.14 11.11 2.42
C LEU A 434 -8.48 10.37 2.20
N VAL A 435 -9.13 9.88 3.26
CA VAL A 435 -10.41 9.18 3.13
C VAL A 435 -11.54 10.13 2.70
N LEU A 436 -11.47 11.43 3.03
CA LEU A 436 -12.47 12.42 2.61
C LEU A 436 -12.54 12.57 1.08
N GLU A 437 -11.44 12.25 0.40
CA GLU A 437 -11.39 12.26 -1.05
C GLU A 437 -12.28 11.16 -1.65
N VAL A 438 -12.40 10.02 -0.97
CA VAL A 438 -13.26 8.92 -1.42
C VAL A 438 -14.73 9.34 -1.26
N TYR A 439 -15.10 9.89 -0.10
CA TYR A 439 -16.45 10.40 0.14
C TYR A 439 -16.89 11.36 -0.97
N ASN A 440 -16.08 12.37 -1.28
CA ASN A 440 -16.43 13.34 -2.30
C ASN A 440 -16.43 12.76 -3.74
N GLN A 441 -15.55 11.81 -4.06
CA GLN A 441 -15.55 11.15 -5.37
C GLN A 441 -16.82 10.34 -5.62
N ILE A 442 -17.28 9.64 -4.58
CA ILE A 442 -18.48 8.81 -4.64
C ILE A 442 -19.74 9.69 -4.63
N SER A 443 -19.81 10.67 -3.73
CA SER A 443 -20.96 11.56 -3.63
C SER A 443 -21.19 12.40 -4.89
N LYS A 444 -20.12 12.80 -5.60
CA LYS A 444 -20.28 13.44 -6.91
C LYS A 444 -20.98 12.51 -7.90
N GLU A 445 -20.71 11.22 -7.90
CA GLU A 445 -21.35 10.29 -8.83
C GLU A 445 -22.78 9.95 -8.41
N ILE A 446 -23.02 9.61 -7.13
CA ILE A 446 -24.31 9.05 -6.68
C ILE A 446 -25.06 9.88 -5.62
N GLY A 447 -24.54 11.05 -5.25
CA GLY A 447 -25.21 12.08 -4.45
C GLY A 447 -24.78 12.16 -2.99
N VAL A 448 -24.82 13.37 -2.43
CA VAL A 448 -24.61 13.57 -0.97
C VAL A 448 -25.83 13.13 -0.16
N LYS A 449 -27.07 13.29 -0.67
CA LYS A 449 -28.31 12.92 0.04
C LYS A 449 -28.61 11.43 0.05
N THR A 450 -27.89 10.66 -0.77
CA THR A 450 -27.91 9.19 -0.76
C THR A 450 -26.86 8.62 0.18
N TRP A 451 -25.99 9.45 0.78
CA TRP A 451 -25.11 8.97 1.83
C TRP A 451 -25.95 8.51 3.03
N LEU A 452 -25.69 7.30 3.53
CA LEU A 452 -26.47 6.66 4.59
C LEU A 452 -26.63 7.54 5.83
N LYS A 453 -25.61 8.35 6.15
CA LYS A 453 -25.59 9.25 7.31
C LYS A 453 -25.93 10.69 6.98
N TYR A 454 -26.46 11.00 5.80
CA TYR A 454 -26.72 12.40 5.41
C TYR A 454 -27.60 13.16 6.41
N SER A 455 -28.69 12.56 6.87
CA SER A 455 -29.66 13.22 7.76
C SER A 455 -29.14 13.40 9.19
N ASP A 456 -28.36 12.43 9.68
CA ASP A 456 -27.92 12.36 11.08
C ASP A 456 -26.50 12.91 11.28
N GLY A 457 -25.69 12.96 10.23
CA GLY A 457 -24.27 13.33 10.26
C GLY A 457 -23.37 12.28 10.91
N ASP A 458 -22.06 12.31 10.60
CA ASP A 458 -21.03 11.54 11.33
C ASP A 458 -20.17 12.50 12.15
N PHE A 459 -20.70 12.95 13.29
CA PHE A 459 -20.05 13.96 14.14
C PHE A 459 -18.93 13.39 15.02
N ASP A 460 -18.88 12.06 15.17
CA ASP A 460 -17.78 11.41 15.89
C ASP A 460 -16.49 11.48 15.06
N ARG A 461 -16.61 11.26 13.75
CA ARG A 461 -15.48 11.33 12.83
C ARG A 461 -15.22 12.74 12.28
N TYR A 462 -16.26 13.55 12.15
CA TYR A 462 -16.17 14.91 11.58
C TYR A 462 -16.69 15.97 12.58
N PRO A 463 -15.96 16.24 13.68
CA PRO A 463 -16.48 16.95 14.87
C PRO A 463 -16.63 18.47 14.74
N VAL A 464 -16.00 19.12 13.75
CA VAL A 464 -16.15 20.57 13.54
C VAL A 464 -17.42 20.86 12.73
N TYR A 465 -17.73 19.97 11.77
CA TYR A 465 -18.96 19.98 10.96
C TYR A 465 -19.20 18.56 10.40
N GLY A 466 -20.29 17.88 10.81
CA GLY A 466 -20.61 16.47 10.52
C GLY A 466 -20.94 16.07 9.07
N ASN A 467 -20.46 16.84 8.09
CA ASN A 467 -20.56 16.57 6.66
C ASN A 467 -19.14 16.59 6.05
N PRO A 468 -18.66 15.47 5.46
CA PRO A 468 -17.33 15.38 4.85
C PRO A 468 -17.25 15.98 3.43
N PHE A 469 -18.37 16.49 2.92
CA PHE A 469 -18.53 16.93 1.55
C PHE A 469 -18.22 18.43 1.40
N ALA A 470 -17.49 18.76 0.34
CA ALA A 470 -17.38 20.13 -0.14
C ALA A 470 -18.64 20.50 -0.94
N ASP A 471 -18.85 21.80 -1.15
CA ASP A 471 -19.91 22.29 -2.07
C ASP A 471 -19.73 21.74 -3.49
N TYR A 472 -18.48 21.53 -3.90
CA TYR A 472 -18.13 20.93 -5.17
C TYR A 472 -16.85 20.09 -5.03
N TRP A 473 -16.76 19.06 -5.86
CA TRP A 473 -15.53 18.31 -6.06
C TRP A 473 -14.59 19.09 -6.97
N GLY A 474 -13.39 19.43 -6.49
CA GLY A 474 -12.54 20.41 -7.15
C GLY A 474 -12.17 21.61 -6.29
N ASN A 475 -12.35 21.56 -4.96
CA ASN A 475 -12.09 22.67 -4.03
C ASN A 475 -10.67 23.27 -4.11
N TRP A 476 -9.72 22.59 -4.77
CA TRP A 476 -8.38 23.09 -5.04
C TRP A 476 -8.28 24.00 -6.28
N ALA A 477 -9.24 23.93 -7.20
CA ALA A 477 -9.19 24.62 -8.47
C ALA A 477 -9.43 26.14 -8.32
N ASN A 478 -9.19 26.88 -9.39
CA ASN A 478 -9.57 28.28 -9.46
C ASN A 478 -11.10 28.39 -9.58
N THR A 479 -11.68 29.37 -8.89
CA THR A 479 -13.13 29.62 -8.91
C THR A 479 -13.53 30.74 -9.88
N ASP A 480 -12.56 31.30 -10.60
CA ASP A 480 -12.77 32.39 -11.56
C ASP A 480 -12.64 31.87 -13.01
N CYS A 481 -13.58 32.29 -13.86
CA CYS A 481 -13.65 31.97 -15.28
C CYS A 481 -13.37 33.24 -16.12
N GLY A 482 -12.53 34.13 -15.59
CA GLY A 482 -12.01 35.32 -16.24
C GLY A 482 -13.05 36.44 -16.32
N MET A 483 -13.74 36.55 -17.46
CA MET A 483 -14.69 37.65 -17.72
C MET A 483 -16.10 37.38 -17.18
N GLN A 484 -16.38 36.16 -16.73
CA GLN A 484 -17.67 35.72 -16.20
C GLN A 484 -17.42 34.78 -15.01
N LYS A 485 -18.34 34.73 -14.04
CA LYS A 485 -18.19 33.85 -12.87
C LYS A 485 -18.36 32.38 -13.28
N CYS A 486 -17.54 31.48 -12.74
CA CYS A 486 -17.73 30.05 -12.96
C CYS A 486 -19.04 29.56 -12.32
N CYS A 487 -19.74 28.66 -12.99
CA CYS A 487 -20.86 27.93 -12.40
C CYS A 487 -20.45 26.53 -11.98
N PHE A 488 -20.55 26.23 -10.68
CA PHE A 488 -20.25 24.90 -10.13
C PHE A 488 -21.49 24.16 -9.64
N THR A 489 -22.69 24.64 -9.97
CA THR A 489 -23.96 24.05 -9.54
C THR A 489 -24.63 23.29 -10.68
N MET A 490 -24.97 22.03 -10.44
CA MET A 490 -25.72 21.20 -11.37
C MET A 490 -27.09 21.84 -11.66
N GLY A 491 -27.43 21.96 -12.95
CA GLY A 491 -28.65 22.66 -13.39
C GLY A 491 -28.47 24.17 -13.64
N GLY A 492 -27.29 24.74 -13.33
CA GLY A 492 -26.92 26.11 -13.69
C GLY A 492 -27.07 27.13 -12.56
N CYS A 493 -26.43 28.29 -12.73
CA CYS A 493 -26.28 29.34 -11.71
C CYS A 493 -27.04 30.64 -12.03
N GLY A 494 -27.88 30.63 -13.08
CA GLY A 494 -28.62 31.79 -13.55
C GLY A 494 -27.80 32.77 -14.39
N GLU A 495 -28.34 33.97 -14.60
CA GLU A 495 -27.72 35.00 -15.46
C GLU A 495 -26.37 35.50 -14.87
N GLY A 496 -25.38 35.70 -15.73
CA GLY A 496 -24.07 36.22 -15.34
C GLY A 496 -23.03 35.18 -14.94
N TYR A 497 -23.34 33.88 -15.07
CA TYR A 497 -22.42 32.76 -14.83
C TYR A 497 -22.17 31.94 -16.11
N THR A 498 -21.02 31.27 -16.17
CA THR A 498 -20.74 30.31 -17.26
C THR A 498 -21.69 29.12 -17.21
N ASP A 499 -21.72 28.32 -18.28
CA ASP A 499 -22.41 27.03 -18.28
C ASP A 499 -21.80 26.06 -17.26
N TYR A 500 -22.58 25.04 -16.88
CA TYR A 500 -22.17 23.98 -15.96
C TYR A 500 -21.92 22.63 -16.68
N PRO A 501 -20.89 21.87 -16.25
CA PRO A 501 -19.72 22.35 -15.52
C PRO A 501 -18.98 23.44 -16.33
N PRO A 502 -18.14 24.25 -15.66
CA PRO A 502 -17.47 25.37 -16.32
C PRO A 502 -16.73 24.94 -17.58
N PRO A 503 -16.71 25.76 -18.63
CA PRO A 503 -15.90 25.48 -19.80
C PRO A 503 -14.41 25.56 -19.43
N ARG A 504 -13.57 24.88 -20.21
CA ARG A 504 -12.10 24.99 -20.09
C ARG A 504 -11.67 26.45 -20.23
N GLN A 505 -10.85 26.93 -19.30
CA GLN A 505 -10.32 28.29 -19.34
C GLN A 505 -9.00 28.37 -20.10
N GLY A 506 -8.17 27.33 -19.98
CA GLY A 506 -6.91 27.22 -20.72
C GLY A 506 -7.10 27.00 -22.24
N PRO A 507 -6.20 27.49 -23.10
CA PRO A 507 -6.19 27.16 -24.52
C PRO A 507 -6.15 25.65 -24.79
N LEU A 508 -6.82 25.20 -25.85
CA LEU A 508 -6.90 23.78 -26.23
C LEU A 508 -5.57 23.20 -26.75
N ASP A 509 -4.70 24.06 -27.27
CA ASP A 509 -3.38 23.75 -27.81
C ASP A 509 -2.26 23.81 -26.74
N LYS A 510 -2.61 24.02 -25.48
CA LYS A 510 -1.70 24.03 -24.33
C LYS A 510 -2.09 22.96 -23.31
N ALA A 511 -1.17 22.62 -22.41
CA ALA A 511 -1.46 21.75 -21.28
C ALA A 511 -2.64 22.31 -20.46
N LEU A 512 -3.59 21.46 -20.08
CA LEU A 512 -4.61 21.83 -19.11
C LEU A 512 -3.99 22.02 -17.72
N SER A 513 -4.28 23.15 -17.08
CA SER A 513 -3.92 23.41 -15.69
C SER A 513 -4.65 22.44 -14.76
N ASP A 514 -3.97 21.88 -13.76
CA ASP A 514 -4.60 21.08 -12.71
C ASP A 514 -5.53 21.93 -11.82
N LEU A 515 -5.44 23.27 -11.93
CA LEU A 515 -6.30 24.25 -11.27
C LEU A 515 -7.40 24.81 -12.19
N ASP A 516 -7.57 24.28 -13.42
CA ASP A 516 -8.59 24.77 -14.35
C ASP A 516 -10.02 24.49 -13.81
N PRO A 517 -10.92 25.49 -13.79
CA PRO A 517 -12.29 25.32 -13.30
C PRO A 517 -13.10 24.23 -14.02
N SER A 518 -12.73 23.84 -15.24
CA SER A 518 -13.43 22.77 -15.98
C SER A 518 -13.23 21.37 -15.43
N LEU A 519 -12.30 21.18 -14.50
CA LEU A 519 -12.08 19.92 -13.78
C LEU A 519 -13.01 19.75 -12.57
N VAL A 520 -13.83 20.77 -12.29
CA VAL A 520 -14.64 20.88 -11.08
C VAL A 520 -16.09 20.48 -11.35
N TYR A 521 -16.68 19.74 -10.43
CA TYR A 521 -18.05 19.24 -10.51
C TYR A 521 -18.81 19.50 -9.22
N ASP A 522 -20.08 19.87 -9.34
CA ASP A 522 -21.01 19.95 -8.22
C ASP A 522 -21.02 18.63 -7.45
N ASN A 523 -21.01 18.74 -6.13
CA ASN A 523 -21.25 17.62 -5.26
C ASN A 523 -22.75 17.56 -4.93
N SER A 524 -23.54 17.27 -5.96
CA SER A 524 -24.98 17.48 -5.96
C SER A 524 -25.74 16.52 -5.04
N ASP A 525 -26.99 16.87 -4.73
CA ASP A 525 -27.86 16.09 -3.85
C ASP A 525 -27.99 14.61 -4.24
N TYR A 526 -28.18 14.32 -5.54
CA TYR A 526 -28.41 12.96 -6.06
C TYR A 526 -27.40 12.51 -7.12
N GLY A 527 -26.26 13.23 -7.21
CA GLY A 527 -25.13 12.85 -8.04
C GLY A 527 -25.32 13.08 -9.52
N HIS A 528 -24.26 12.85 -10.29
CA HIS A 528 -24.23 13.03 -11.74
C HIS A 528 -24.65 11.79 -12.53
N LEU A 529 -24.47 10.61 -11.94
CA LEU A 529 -24.64 9.36 -12.63
C LEU A 529 -26.12 9.14 -12.97
N GLY A 530 -26.42 9.00 -14.26
CA GLY A 530 -27.81 8.86 -14.75
C GLY A 530 -28.58 10.18 -14.91
N TYR A 531 -27.95 11.33 -14.67
CA TYR A 531 -28.54 12.65 -14.90
C TYR A 531 -28.19 13.20 -16.30
N ASN A 532 -29.19 13.70 -17.00
CA ASN A 532 -29.08 14.38 -18.29
C ASN A 532 -29.78 15.75 -18.23
N PRO A 533 -29.04 16.87 -18.36
CA PRO A 533 -29.63 18.21 -18.29
C PRO A 533 -30.64 18.51 -19.41
N ALA A 534 -30.58 17.80 -20.54
CA ALA A 534 -31.54 17.99 -21.65
C ALA A 534 -32.96 17.50 -21.31
N LEU A 535 -33.11 16.66 -20.29
CA LEU A 535 -34.40 16.09 -19.89
C LEU A 535 -35.10 16.89 -18.78
N GLY A 536 -34.43 17.88 -18.20
CA GLY A 536 -34.99 18.77 -17.17
C GLY A 536 -33.99 19.16 -16.08
N PRO A 537 -34.37 20.10 -15.21
CA PRO A 537 -33.54 20.52 -14.08
C PRO A 537 -33.37 19.37 -13.05
N PRO A 538 -32.33 19.42 -12.20
CA PRO A 538 -32.23 18.52 -11.07
C PRO A 538 -33.32 18.85 -10.02
N ASP A 539 -33.61 17.90 -9.13
CA ASP A 539 -34.55 18.07 -8.02
C ASP A 539 -33.80 17.86 -6.69
N SER A 540 -33.84 18.85 -5.81
CA SER A 540 -33.16 18.79 -4.50
C SER A 540 -33.85 17.86 -3.49
N THR A 541 -35.03 17.33 -3.81
CA THR A 541 -35.85 16.52 -2.89
C THR A 541 -35.95 15.05 -3.25
N ARG A 542 -35.50 14.67 -4.46
CA ARG A 542 -35.51 13.28 -4.94
C ARG A 542 -34.57 13.10 -6.13
N PRO A 543 -34.06 11.88 -6.38
CA PRO A 543 -33.41 11.57 -7.63
C PRO A 543 -34.39 11.73 -8.80
N VAL A 544 -33.87 12.22 -9.93
CA VAL A 544 -34.61 12.35 -11.19
C VAL A 544 -33.99 11.45 -12.26
N GLN A 545 -34.78 11.13 -13.28
CA GLN A 545 -34.31 10.35 -14.42
C GLN A 545 -33.77 9.00 -13.94
N GLU A 546 -32.53 8.64 -14.30
CA GLU A 546 -31.90 7.37 -13.94
C GLU A 546 -30.85 7.53 -12.82
N GLN A 547 -30.96 8.58 -12.01
CA GLN A 547 -30.08 8.79 -10.86
C GLN A 547 -30.20 7.67 -9.82
N TYR A 548 -29.11 7.48 -9.06
CA TYR A 548 -29.10 6.51 -7.98
C TYR A 548 -30.12 6.90 -6.89
N SER A 549 -30.92 5.92 -6.46
CA SER A 549 -32.01 6.12 -5.49
C SER A 549 -31.82 5.31 -4.20
N GLY A 550 -30.74 4.54 -4.12
CA GLY A 550 -30.38 3.79 -2.92
C GLY A 550 -29.58 4.61 -1.93
N THR A 551 -28.90 3.92 -1.03
CA THR A 551 -27.98 4.52 -0.04
C THR A 551 -26.55 4.06 -0.26
N TRP A 552 -25.57 4.79 0.26
CA TRP A 552 -24.18 4.34 0.24
C TRP A 552 -23.40 4.80 1.48
N ASP A 553 -22.30 4.13 1.80
CA ASP A 553 -21.30 4.61 2.77
C ASP A 553 -19.91 4.07 2.39
N VAL A 554 -18.87 4.64 3.01
CA VAL A 554 -17.49 4.14 2.92
C VAL A 554 -17.23 3.24 4.12
N PHE A 555 -16.58 2.10 3.89
CA PHE A 555 -16.23 1.10 4.92
C PHE A 555 -15.58 1.73 6.16
N ALA A 556 -15.76 1.11 7.32
CA ALA A 556 -14.97 1.48 8.50
C ALA A 556 -13.55 0.91 8.38
N THR A 557 -12.54 1.78 8.49
CA THR A 557 -11.13 1.38 8.53
C THR A 557 -10.82 0.49 9.74
N ILE A 558 -9.72 -0.25 9.67
CA ILE A 558 -9.29 -1.18 10.73
C ILE A 558 -8.84 -0.42 11.98
N ASP A 559 -8.18 0.73 11.76
CA ASP A 559 -7.71 1.66 12.78
C ASP A 559 -6.89 0.98 13.88
N ASP A 560 -7.05 1.38 15.14
CA ASP A 560 -6.23 0.95 16.27
C ASP A 560 -6.64 -0.41 16.85
N ASN A 561 -7.34 -1.24 16.08
CA ASN A 561 -7.74 -2.58 16.51
C ASN A 561 -6.49 -3.39 16.93
N PRO A 562 -6.38 -3.82 18.21
CA PRO A 562 -5.17 -4.49 18.69
C PRO A 562 -4.91 -5.84 18.01
N LEU A 563 -5.95 -6.49 17.47
CA LEU A 563 -5.79 -7.73 16.70
C LEU A 563 -5.01 -7.49 15.40
N PHE A 564 -5.10 -6.30 14.83
CA PHE A 564 -4.34 -5.95 13.64
C PHE A 564 -2.83 -5.88 13.94
N GLY A 565 -2.44 -5.21 15.03
CA GLY A 565 -1.05 -5.22 15.50
C GLY A 565 -0.54 -6.62 15.85
N LYS A 566 -1.40 -7.47 16.40
CA LYS A 566 -1.10 -8.89 16.66
C LYS A 566 -0.84 -9.68 15.36
N MET A 567 -1.69 -9.53 14.35
CA MET A 567 -1.51 -10.16 13.04
C MET A 567 -0.15 -9.76 12.43
N LEU A 568 0.18 -8.46 12.46
CA LEU A 568 1.47 -7.97 11.96
C LEU A 568 2.65 -8.55 12.76
N ALA A 569 2.56 -8.60 14.09
CA ALA A 569 3.58 -9.22 14.93
C ALA A 569 3.77 -10.72 14.65
N GLN A 570 2.71 -11.45 14.33
CA GLN A 570 2.80 -12.87 13.95
C GLN A 570 3.59 -13.06 12.65
N HIS A 571 3.40 -12.19 11.67
CA HIS A 571 4.23 -12.19 10.44
C HIS A 571 5.69 -11.89 10.72
N VAL A 572 5.97 -10.94 11.61
CA VAL A 572 7.34 -10.64 12.07
C VAL A 572 7.96 -11.84 12.78
N LEU A 573 7.22 -12.50 13.69
CA LEU A 573 7.66 -13.71 14.39
C LEU A 573 7.92 -14.85 13.40
N ASN A 574 7.02 -15.05 12.45
CA ASN A 574 7.17 -16.04 11.38
C ASN A 574 8.46 -15.81 10.59
N ALA A 575 8.72 -14.58 10.15
CA ALA A 575 9.96 -14.22 9.46
C ALA A 575 11.22 -14.35 10.35
N ALA A 576 11.07 -14.15 11.66
CA ALA A 576 12.17 -14.33 12.60
C ALA A 576 12.54 -15.82 12.78
N ILE A 577 11.55 -16.71 12.86
CA ILE A 577 11.78 -18.10 13.25
C ILE A 577 11.82 -19.06 12.07
N ASN A 578 10.94 -18.92 11.09
CA ASN A 578 10.74 -19.94 10.06
C ASN A 578 11.65 -19.71 8.84
N PRO A 579 11.99 -20.78 8.09
CA PRO A 579 12.51 -20.60 6.75
C PRO A 579 11.42 -19.96 5.89
N LEU A 580 11.69 -18.84 5.23
CA LEU A 580 10.80 -18.24 4.23
C LEU A 580 11.21 -18.80 2.87
N VAL A 581 10.26 -19.37 2.12
CA VAL A 581 10.54 -20.04 0.84
C VAL A 581 9.77 -19.40 -0.30
N TYR A 582 10.45 -19.20 -1.42
CA TYR A 582 9.84 -18.86 -2.71
C TYR A 582 10.37 -19.79 -3.80
N ILE A 583 9.64 -19.95 -4.90
CA ILE A 583 10.04 -20.82 -6.01
C ILE A 583 10.08 -20.06 -7.33
N THR A 584 11.06 -20.41 -8.16
CA THR A 584 11.22 -19.92 -9.52
C THR A 584 11.33 -21.10 -10.46
N ASN A 585 11.01 -20.90 -11.73
CA ASN A 585 11.28 -21.86 -12.81
C ASN A 585 12.42 -21.39 -13.74
N LYS A 586 13.33 -20.54 -13.22
CA LYS A 586 14.31 -19.76 -13.99
C LYS A 586 13.68 -18.72 -14.94
N GLU A 587 12.52 -18.20 -14.55
CA GLU A 587 11.77 -17.20 -15.32
C GLU A 587 11.42 -17.67 -16.74
N VAL A 588 11.22 -18.99 -16.89
CA VAL A 588 10.57 -19.55 -18.08
C VAL A 588 9.09 -19.16 -18.00
N LYS A 589 8.43 -18.90 -19.14
CA LYS A 589 6.98 -18.58 -19.21
C LYS A 589 6.15 -19.47 -18.27
N ASN A 590 4.96 -18.99 -17.86
CA ASN A 590 4.01 -19.76 -17.05
C ASN A 590 3.34 -20.94 -17.81
N SER A 591 4.01 -21.47 -18.83
CA SER A 591 3.62 -22.64 -19.60
C SER A 591 4.81 -23.30 -20.29
N ILE A 592 4.69 -24.59 -20.58
CA ILE A 592 5.61 -25.37 -21.44
C ILE A 592 4.82 -26.29 -22.38
N THR A 593 5.48 -26.81 -23.40
CA THR A 593 4.90 -27.84 -24.27
C THR A 593 5.09 -29.23 -23.67
N ALA A 594 4.08 -30.10 -23.76
CA ALA A 594 4.21 -31.48 -23.33
C ALA A 594 5.38 -32.19 -24.02
N GLY A 595 6.26 -32.80 -23.23
CA GLY A 595 7.51 -33.42 -23.71
C GLY A 595 8.75 -32.60 -23.38
N GLU A 596 8.59 -31.36 -22.94
CA GLU A 596 9.68 -30.52 -22.43
C GLU A 596 9.92 -30.75 -20.93
N GLY A 597 11.15 -30.49 -20.50
CA GLY A 597 11.55 -30.52 -19.09
C GLY A 597 11.58 -29.12 -18.50
N ILE A 598 11.00 -28.92 -17.31
CA ILE A 598 11.08 -27.66 -16.56
C ILE A 598 11.78 -27.83 -15.22
N VAL A 599 12.65 -26.88 -14.87
CA VAL A 599 13.41 -26.88 -13.62
C VAL A 599 12.79 -25.92 -12.64
N TRP A 600 12.24 -26.46 -11.55
CA TRP A 600 11.83 -25.72 -10.38
C TRP A 600 12.98 -25.56 -9.41
N GLN A 601 13.12 -24.36 -8.85
CA GLN A 601 14.14 -24.02 -7.86
C GLN A 601 13.49 -23.32 -6.67
N ALA A 602 13.73 -23.85 -5.48
CA ALA A 602 13.37 -23.24 -4.21
C ALA A 602 14.52 -22.42 -3.66
N HIS A 603 14.19 -21.25 -3.15
CA HIS A 603 15.10 -20.30 -2.52
C HIS A 603 14.60 -20.07 -1.10
N VAL A 604 15.52 -20.01 -0.13
CA VAL A 604 15.19 -19.95 1.30
C VAL A 604 15.91 -18.76 1.93
N SER A 605 15.17 -17.90 2.62
CA SER A 605 15.69 -16.87 3.51
C SER A 605 15.26 -17.16 4.95
N GLY A 606 16.06 -16.73 5.95
CA GLY A 606 15.78 -17.08 7.35
C GLY A 606 15.94 -18.58 7.65
N GLY A 607 15.32 -19.05 8.74
CA GLY A 607 15.45 -20.44 9.22
C GLY A 607 16.88 -20.83 9.65
N LYS A 608 17.06 -22.10 10.07
CA LYS A 608 18.37 -22.65 10.46
C LYS A 608 18.78 -23.82 9.57
N PRO A 609 19.83 -23.71 8.74
CA PRO A 609 20.28 -24.83 7.90
C PRO A 609 20.82 -26.01 8.73
N PRO A 610 20.91 -27.24 8.15
CA PRO A 610 20.54 -27.61 6.78
C PRO A 610 19.03 -27.68 6.55
N TYR A 611 18.62 -27.53 5.28
CA TYR A 611 17.22 -27.59 4.86
C TYR A 611 16.85 -28.94 4.24
N ARG A 612 15.58 -29.34 4.42
CA ARG A 612 14.93 -30.46 3.71
C ARG A 612 13.78 -29.91 2.87
N TYR A 613 13.58 -30.49 1.69
CA TYR A 613 12.62 -30.02 0.69
C TYR A 613 11.60 -31.11 0.39
N GLU A 614 10.35 -30.70 0.17
CA GLU A 614 9.25 -31.57 -0.24
C GLU A 614 8.49 -30.93 -1.39
N TRP A 615 8.60 -31.54 -2.57
CA TRP A 615 7.92 -31.09 -3.79
C TRP A 615 6.64 -31.87 -4.03
N SER A 616 5.56 -31.18 -4.39
CA SER A 616 4.30 -31.80 -4.81
C SER A 616 3.60 -31.00 -5.90
N ILE A 617 2.78 -31.66 -6.70
CA ILE A 617 1.95 -31.00 -7.72
C ILE A 617 0.47 -31.35 -7.54
N LYS A 618 -0.43 -30.45 -7.94
CA LYS A 618 -1.88 -30.67 -7.94
C LYS A 618 -2.44 -30.25 -9.30
N LYS A 619 -3.15 -31.15 -9.98
CA LYS A 619 -3.81 -30.81 -11.25
C LYS A 619 -5.08 -30.00 -10.97
N GLN A 620 -5.34 -28.96 -11.74
CA GLN A 620 -6.59 -28.20 -11.61
C GLN A 620 -7.80 -29.13 -11.77
N GLY A 621 -8.83 -28.94 -10.94
CA GLY A 621 -10.00 -29.82 -10.87
C GLY A 621 -9.82 -31.07 -10.00
N THR A 622 -8.65 -31.27 -9.38
CA THR A 622 -8.41 -32.33 -8.39
C THR A 622 -8.18 -31.75 -7.00
N THR A 623 -8.45 -32.53 -5.96
CA THR A 623 -8.22 -32.15 -4.56
C THR A 623 -6.81 -32.51 -4.08
N ASP A 624 -6.20 -33.55 -4.64
CA ASP A 624 -5.07 -34.22 -4.01
C ASP A 624 -3.71 -33.76 -4.57
N TRP A 625 -2.78 -33.47 -3.65
CA TRP A 625 -1.39 -33.20 -3.99
C TRP A 625 -0.62 -34.50 -4.22
N ARG A 626 -0.01 -34.64 -5.40
CA ARG A 626 0.91 -35.74 -5.74
C ARG A 626 2.34 -35.41 -5.30
N PRO A 627 2.93 -36.14 -4.33
CA PRO A 627 4.30 -35.91 -3.91
C PRO A 627 5.31 -36.42 -4.94
N MET A 628 6.36 -35.64 -5.20
CA MET A 628 7.41 -35.97 -6.18
C MET A 628 8.59 -36.73 -5.56
N LYS A 629 8.58 -36.95 -4.23
CA LYS A 629 9.62 -37.64 -3.44
C LYS A 629 11.03 -37.09 -3.73
N LYS A 630 11.18 -35.77 -3.76
CA LYS A 630 12.46 -35.06 -3.98
C LYS A 630 12.82 -34.26 -2.74
N ASN A 631 14.03 -34.48 -2.23
CA ASN A 631 14.62 -33.70 -1.13
C ASN A 631 15.85 -32.92 -1.62
N ARG A 632 15.61 -31.96 -2.51
CA ARG A 632 16.61 -31.04 -3.05
C ARG A 632 15.96 -29.69 -3.30
N ALA A 633 16.76 -28.62 -3.25
CA ALA A 633 16.33 -27.28 -3.59
C ALA A 633 15.89 -27.16 -5.06
N THR A 634 16.33 -28.07 -5.93
CA THR A 634 15.93 -28.11 -7.34
C THR A 634 15.20 -29.40 -7.69
N TRP A 635 14.21 -29.27 -8.55
CA TRP A 635 13.45 -30.39 -9.10
C TRP A 635 13.16 -30.17 -10.59
N THR A 636 13.56 -31.12 -11.43
CA THR A 636 13.18 -31.15 -12.85
C THR A 636 11.92 -31.99 -13.04
N TRP A 637 10.89 -31.40 -13.65
CA TRP A 637 9.71 -32.09 -14.13
C TRP A 637 9.83 -32.35 -15.63
N GLU A 638 10.08 -33.60 -15.99
CA GLU A 638 9.98 -34.09 -17.37
C GLU A 638 8.51 -34.34 -17.69
N THR A 639 7.90 -33.51 -18.53
CA THR A 639 6.47 -33.64 -18.87
C THR A 639 6.26 -34.61 -20.03
N GLY A 640 5.10 -35.27 -20.06
CA GLY A 640 4.64 -36.01 -21.23
C GLY A 640 3.21 -35.63 -21.62
N LYS A 641 2.69 -36.23 -22.69
CA LYS A 641 1.33 -35.93 -23.19
C LYS A 641 0.23 -36.12 -22.14
N GLN A 642 0.42 -37.08 -21.22
CA GLN A 642 -0.50 -37.34 -20.11
C GLN A 642 -0.54 -36.20 -19.06
N ASP A 643 0.48 -35.35 -19.06
CA ASP A 643 0.61 -34.23 -18.12
C ASP A 643 0.02 -32.93 -18.68
N THR A 644 -0.69 -32.96 -19.82
CA THR A 644 -1.38 -31.78 -20.35
C THR A 644 -2.46 -31.26 -19.39
N GLY A 645 -2.51 -29.94 -19.23
CA GLY A 645 -3.45 -29.23 -18.35
C GLY A 645 -2.76 -28.21 -17.44
N SER A 646 -3.53 -27.64 -16.50
CA SER A 646 -3.06 -26.65 -15.53
C SER A 646 -2.74 -27.30 -14.18
N TYR A 647 -1.66 -26.86 -13.54
CA TYR A 647 -1.12 -27.43 -12.30
C TYR A 647 -0.70 -26.37 -11.31
N ASN A 648 -0.94 -26.64 -10.03
CA ASN A 648 -0.28 -25.92 -8.94
C ASN A 648 0.96 -26.71 -8.51
N ILE A 649 2.07 -26.01 -8.27
CA ILE A 649 3.35 -26.58 -7.85
C ILE A 649 3.66 -26.08 -6.45
N ARG A 650 3.94 -26.99 -5.53
CA ARG A 650 4.24 -26.64 -4.14
C ARG A 650 5.63 -27.12 -3.75
N CYS A 651 6.35 -26.26 -3.03
CA CYS A 651 7.55 -26.63 -2.29
C CYS A 651 7.34 -26.32 -0.81
N LYS A 652 7.50 -27.33 0.05
CA LYS A 652 7.59 -27.17 1.49
C LYS A 652 9.03 -27.36 1.94
N VAL A 653 9.51 -26.49 2.81
CA VAL A 653 10.88 -26.50 3.33
C VAL A 653 10.85 -26.68 4.83
N HIS A 654 11.68 -27.59 5.33
CA HIS A 654 11.94 -27.77 6.75
C HIS A 654 13.37 -27.36 7.08
N ASP A 655 13.56 -26.67 8.19
CA ASP A 655 14.88 -26.35 8.71
C ASP A 655 15.39 -27.39 9.73
N SER A 656 16.60 -27.20 10.25
CA SER A 656 17.23 -28.11 11.22
C SER A 656 16.53 -28.15 12.59
N MET A 657 15.69 -27.16 12.88
CA MET A 657 14.83 -27.12 14.07
C MET A 657 13.45 -27.73 13.80
N SER A 658 13.26 -28.35 12.63
CA SER A 658 11.99 -28.91 12.15
C SER A 658 10.87 -27.89 11.94
N ARG A 659 11.20 -26.59 11.94
CA ARG A 659 10.29 -25.52 11.52
C ARG A 659 10.10 -25.57 10.02
N SER A 660 8.95 -25.14 9.53
CA SER A 660 8.66 -25.24 8.10
C SER A 660 7.81 -24.11 7.58
N ASN A 661 7.96 -23.85 6.28
CA ASN A 661 7.07 -23.00 5.51
C ASN A 661 6.90 -23.60 4.10
N GLU A 662 5.87 -23.17 3.38
CA GLU A 662 5.60 -23.62 2.02
C GLU A 662 5.22 -22.47 1.10
N VAL A 663 5.41 -22.70 -0.20
CA VAL A 663 5.00 -21.79 -1.26
C VAL A 663 4.33 -22.59 -2.36
N VAL A 664 3.32 -21.98 -2.96
CA VAL A 664 2.58 -22.53 -4.10
C VAL A 664 2.74 -21.59 -5.30
N TRP A 665 3.12 -22.16 -6.42
CA TRP A 665 2.99 -21.57 -7.74
C TRP A 665 1.67 -22.06 -8.34
N GLU A 666 0.79 -21.13 -8.70
CA GLU A 666 -0.54 -21.47 -9.19
C GLU A 666 -0.63 -21.37 -10.72
N GLY A 667 -1.41 -22.28 -11.31
CA GLY A 667 -1.81 -22.16 -12.71
C GLY A 667 -0.69 -22.37 -13.75
N PHE A 668 0.29 -23.23 -13.49
CA PHE A 668 1.31 -23.59 -14.47
C PHE A 668 0.73 -24.52 -15.55
N ASN A 669 0.86 -24.15 -16.83
CA ASN A 669 0.23 -24.90 -17.92
C ASN A 669 1.21 -25.82 -18.68
N VAL A 670 0.79 -27.05 -18.94
CA VAL A 670 1.45 -27.97 -19.88
C VAL A 670 0.53 -28.12 -21.10
N LEU A 671 1.00 -27.63 -22.25
CA LEU A 671 0.25 -27.51 -23.50
C LEU A 671 0.37 -28.76 -24.39
#